data_AF-A0A1H0K0J6-F1
#
_entry.id   AF-A0A1H0K0J6-F1
#
_cell.length_a   1.000
_cell.length_b   1.000
_cell.length_c   1.000
_cell.angle_alpha   90.00
_cell.angle_beta   90.00
_cell.angle_gamma   90.00
#
_symmetry.space_group_name_H-M   'P 1'
#
loop_
_entity.id
_entity.type
_entity.pdbx_description
1 polymer ?
#
loop_
_entity_poly.entity_id
_entity_poly.type
_entity_poly.pdbx_seq_one_letter_code
_entity_poly.pdbx_strand_id
1 'polypeptide(L)'
;MKGNTSPIAWLLRIAVLAAAFFLIWHYWPAQKVESTQSADGSQIKFRTQGDRIEIYDKQQWKPFFVKGVNMGAALPGHDPGELPISKETYLKWFQQIQALGANTIRIYTILSPVFYQALVEYNQQHAEQPLYFIQGVWTPEEALIDKKDAYLDTIYTEFQSEIALAVGAVYGATDIPERFGKASGTYRYNAGPYLLAWHIGTEWDPKMVQNTNEKHKDKTGFQGTHVSVKMNGSPFENWLAEMLDHVAVLESQNGWKHPLTFTNWVTTDPLQHPGEVLIQEDMVSVDATHLETHDWPAGYFASFHAYPYYPDFFHLDQTLMDMKDKDGTANTYLSYLTKLKAYHKDIPVMITEFGVPSSLGIGHLANKDRNQGGHNETEQGQINASLLQDIANTGMAGGIVFSWQDEWFKRTWNTMNFEIPQSRRKFWTNVLTNEQHFGLVAELSSKDGLLKIDGDPSDWQSLKEGDKQKLTGTHPGWKSIWMTHDEGYVYIMGELEQPFDPEREQLYFGIDTIPGGNRHAKELSAVKLDEGLETLVELGKDGESQVKIASNYDFHTRLYGKQYGMLKVKPEDMKDDSGIFDPWKLAVGLEQSPPDSTKYNPFQDVPAGLLKRGSTDPASPDFNSLAMWQAKGNVVEIRIPWMLLGFTDPSSLQVMSYGEKEGKLIATTTKGIRLLPWIVQRSKGNVLGLDNADGIYPVSKLPIYTWPTWNKVQYTQRLKKSYDLMKDAFQKIDGISPGR
;
A
#
# COMPACT_ATOMS: atom_id res chain seq x y z
N MET A 1 29.08 57.75 42.50
CA MET A 1 28.51 56.58 43.21
C MET A 1 28.08 55.57 42.15
N LYS A 2 28.83 54.47 42.01
CA LYS A 2 28.52 53.38 41.07
C LYS A 2 27.45 52.50 41.72
N GLY A 3 26.25 52.47 41.15
CA GLY A 3 25.14 51.65 41.62
C GLY A 3 25.47 50.18 41.45
N ASN A 4 25.66 49.49 42.57
CA ASN A 4 26.00 48.08 42.63
C ASN A 4 24.72 47.25 42.37
N THR A 5 24.44 46.91 41.11
CA THR A 5 23.33 46.02 40.79
C THR A 5 23.72 44.58 41.18
N SER A 6 23.06 44.05 42.21
CA SER A 6 23.26 42.69 42.70
C SER A 6 23.09 41.64 41.58
N PRO A 7 23.95 40.61 41.48
CA PRO A 7 23.81 39.49 40.54
C PRO A 7 22.43 38.82 40.59
N ILE A 8 21.79 38.83 41.76
CA ILE A 8 20.44 38.28 41.99
C ILE A 8 19.39 39.07 41.22
N ALA A 9 19.53 40.39 41.12
CA ALA A 9 18.61 41.23 40.37
C ALA A 9 18.71 40.98 38.84
N TRP A 10 19.89 40.57 38.36
CA TRP A 10 20.11 40.19 36.97
C TRP A 10 19.47 38.84 36.64
N LEU A 11 19.63 37.84 37.52
CA LEU A 11 19.00 36.52 37.38
C LEU A 11 17.47 36.59 37.41
N LEU A 12 16.89 37.41 38.31
CA LEU A 12 15.45 37.65 38.36
C LEU A 12 14.92 38.30 37.07
N ARG A 13 15.66 39.25 36.50
CA ARG A 13 15.29 39.88 35.22
C ARG A 13 15.33 38.88 34.06
N ILE A 14 16.34 38.02 34.00
CA ILE A 14 16.41 36.96 32.98
C ILE A 14 15.24 35.97 33.16
N ALA A 15 14.94 35.55 34.39
CA ALA A 15 13.83 34.64 34.66
C ALA A 15 12.47 35.24 34.28
N VAL A 16 12.25 36.52 34.59
CA VAL A 16 11.02 37.24 34.19
C VAL A 16 10.94 37.42 32.68
N LEU A 17 12.04 37.76 32.01
CA LEU A 17 12.08 37.86 30.54
C LEU A 17 11.87 36.50 29.87
N ALA A 18 12.43 35.42 30.42
CA ALA A 18 12.23 34.07 29.93
C ALA A 18 10.79 33.60 30.15
N ALA A 19 10.17 33.91 31.30
CA ALA A 19 8.77 33.61 31.57
C ALA A 19 7.83 34.45 30.70
N ALA A 20 8.12 35.74 30.51
CA ALA A 20 7.35 36.61 29.61
C ALA A 20 7.50 36.16 28.16
N PHE A 21 8.71 35.79 27.72
CA PHE A 21 8.93 35.22 26.39
C PHE A 21 8.20 33.88 26.23
N PHE A 22 8.25 33.00 27.24
CA PHE A 22 7.50 31.75 27.25
C PHE A 22 5.99 31.99 27.17
N LEU A 23 5.45 32.93 27.94
CA LEU A 23 4.03 33.30 27.89
C LEU A 23 3.65 33.95 26.56
N ILE A 24 4.49 34.84 26.03
CA ILE A 24 4.26 35.49 24.73
C ILE A 24 4.36 34.48 23.59
N TRP A 25 5.28 33.51 23.65
CA TRP A 25 5.41 32.43 22.67
C TRP A 25 4.25 31.43 22.78
N HIS A 26 3.87 31.04 23.99
CA HIS A 26 2.82 30.06 24.26
C HIS A 26 1.40 30.62 24.06
N TYR A 27 1.21 31.92 24.24
CA TYR A 27 -0.05 32.63 24.06
C TYR A 27 0.00 33.67 22.93
N TRP A 28 0.96 33.59 22.00
CA TRP A 28 0.93 34.42 20.80
C TRP A 28 -0.39 34.13 20.08
N PRO A 29 -1.17 35.15 19.67
CA PRO A 29 -2.44 34.89 19.01
C PRO A 29 -2.17 34.05 17.77
N ALA A 30 -2.76 32.85 17.72
CA ALA A 30 -2.66 31.97 16.57
C ALA A 30 -2.99 32.78 15.30
N GLN A 31 -2.14 32.70 14.29
CA GLN A 31 -2.43 33.33 13.01
C GLN A 31 -3.76 32.77 12.51
N LYS A 32 -4.74 33.66 12.32
CA LYS A 32 -6.05 33.27 11.83
C LYS A 32 -5.91 32.82 10.39
N VAL A 33 -6.42 31.63 10.07
CA VAL A 33 -6.57 31.20 8.69
C VAL A 33 -7.49 32.19 7.99
N GLU A 34 -7.03 32.75 6.87
CA GLU A 34 -7.85 33.67 6.08
C GLU A 34 -9.09 32.94 5.56
N SER A 35 -10.28 33.47 5.83
CA SER A 35 -11.58 32.94 5.43
C SER A 35 -12.52 34.09 5.06
N THR A 36 -13.68 33.77 4.49
CA THR A 36 -14.79 34.70 4.33
C THR A 36 -16.00 34.24 5.14
N GLN A 37 -16.94 35.14 5.42
CA GLN A 37 -18.22 34.80 6.05
C GLN A 37 -19.32 34.58 5.02
N SER A 38 -20.14 33.54 5.20
CA SER A 38 -21.43 33.41 4.53
C SER A 38 -22.48 34.33 5.13
N ALA A 39 -23.64 34.40 4.47
CA ALA A 39 -24.78 35.20 4.90
C ALA A 39 -25.29 34.87 6.32
N ASP A 40 -25.11 33.62 6.76
CA ASP A 40 -25.47 33.15 8.12
C ASP A 40 -24.35 33.36 9.17
N GLY A 41 -23.22 33.94 8.77
CA GLY A 41 -22.08 34.23 9.65
C GLY A 41 -21.05 33.09 9.76
N SER A 42 -21.28 31.93 9.14
CA SER A 42 -20.33 30.82 9.12
C SER A 42 -19.06 31.17 8.33
N GLN A 43 -17.91 30.66 8.77
CA GLN A 43 -16.64 30.81 8.07
C GLN A 43 -16.51 29.82 6.92
N ILE A 44 -15.95 30.27 5.80
CA ILE A 44 -15.66 29.46 4.62
C ILE A 44 -14.24 29.75 4.14
N LYS A 45 -13.46 28.68 3.96
CA LYS A 45 -12.15 28.71 3.29
C LYS A 45 -12.23 28.15 1.87
N PHE A 46 -12.99 27.08 1.68
CA PHE A 46 -13.12 26.35 0.44
C PHE A 46 -14.58 26.31 -0.01
N ARG A 47 -14.80 26.36 -1.32
CA ARG A 47 -16.13 26.14 -1.89
C ARG A 47 -16.06 25.37 -3.20
N THR A 48 -17.18 24.80 -3.62
CA THR A 48 -17.36 24.37 -4.99
C THR A 48 -18.05 25.45 -5.81
N GLN A 49 -17.60 25.66 -7.06
CA GLN A 49 -18.14 26.67 -7.96
C GLN A 49 -18.18 26.13 -9.40
N GLY A 50 -19.37 25.75 -9.86
CA GLY A 50 -19.50 24.94 -11.07
C GLY A 50 -18.77 23.61 -10.87
N ASP A 51 -17.86 23.28 -11.78
CA ASP A 51 -17.15 22.00 -11.81
C ASP A 51 -15.75 22.03 -11.16
N ARG A 52 -15.46 23.05 -10.35
CA ARG A 52 -14.14 23.26 -9.71
C ARG A 52 -14.25 23.50 -8.20
N ILE A 53 -13.15 23.27 -7.49
CA ILE A 53 -12.96 23.72 -6.11
C ILE A 53 -12.23 25.07 -6.14
N GLU A 54 -12.61 25.97 -5.25
CA GLU A 54 -11.96 27.26 -5.04
C GLU A 54 -11.51 27.42 -3.58
N ILE A 55 -10.38 28.13 -3.41
CA ILE A 55 -9.86 28.57 -2.11
C ILE A 55 -10.01 30.09 -2.00
N TYR A 56 -10.41 30.57 -0.82
CA TYR A 56 -10.39 32.00 -0.51
C TYR A 56 -8.99 32.40 -0.06
N ASP A 57 -8.27 33.19 -0.85
CA ASP A 57 -6.89 33.62 -0.58
C ASP A 57 -6.65 35.03 -1.11
N LYS A 58 -6.10 35.90 -0.26
CA LYS A 58 -5.87 37.34 -0.52
C LYS A 58 -7.17 38.06 -0.93
N GLN A 59 -8.22 37.85 -0.14
CA GLN A 59 -9.55 38.46 -0.26
C GLN A 59 -10.30 38.14 -1.56
N GLN A 60 -9.96 37.04 -2.21
CA GLN A 60 -10.61 36.62 -3.45
C GLN A 60 -10.67 35.09 -3.55
N TRP A 61 -11.67 34.61 -4.28
CA TRP A 61 -11.76 33.20 -4.65
C TRP A 61 -10.82 32.89 -5.81
N LYS A 62 -10.07 31.81 -5.68
CA LYS A 62 -9.16 31.30 -6.71
C LYS A 62 -9.41 29.83 -6.95
N PRO A 63 -9.30 29.33 -8.19
CA PRO A 63 -9.27 27.89 -8.45
C PRO A 63 -8.22 27.20 -7.60
N PHE A 64 -8.60 26.05 -7.02
CA PHE A 64 -7.74 25.24 -6.17
C PHE A 64 -7.74 23.81 -6.66
N PHE A 65 -6.61 23.40 -7.26
CA PHE A 65 -6.40 22.00 -7.60
C PHE A 65 -5.84 21.26 -6.38
N VAL A 66 -6.54 20.22 -5.93
CA VAL A 66 -6.11 19.42 -4.78
C VAL A 66 -4.95 18.51 -5.20
N LYS A 67 -3.77 18.75 -4.65
CA LYS A 67 -2.57 17.91 -4.80
C LYS A 67 -2.36 17.19 -3.48
N GLY A 68 -2.89 15.99 -3.39
CA GLY A 68 -3.01 15.29 -2.12
C GLY A 68 -2.11 14.06 -2.00
N VAL A 69 -1.91 13.64 -0.75
CA VAL A 69 -1.42 12.30 -0.41
C VAL A 69 -2.37 11.66 0.60
N ASN A 70 -2.71 10.39 0.38
CA ASN A 70 -3.43 9.59 1.36
C ASN A 70 -2.47 9.12 2.47
N MET A 71 -2.82 9.36 3.73
CA MET A 71 -2.01 8.96 4.87
C MET A 71 -2.70 7.86 5.66
N GLY A 72 -2.07 6.69 5.71
CA GLY A 72 -2.51 5.56 6.51
C GLY A 72 -2.28 5.80 8.01
N ALA A 73 -2.79 4.88 8.82
CA ALA A 73 -2.75 5.00 10.28
C ALA A 73 -1.78 4.02 10.96
N ALA A 74 -1.20 3.08 10.20
CA ALA A 74 -0.33 2.04 10.72
C ALA A 74 1.16 2.34 10.48
N LEU A 75 1.99 1.65 11.28
CA LEU A 75 3.43 1.48 11.10
C LEU A 75 3.73 -0.03 11.10
N PRO A 76 4.89 -0.47 10.61
CA PRO A 76 5.31 -1.87 10.71
C PRO A 76 5.11 -2.45 12.11
N GLY A 77 4.54 -3.66 12.21
CA GLY A 77 4.25 -4.33 13.48
C GLY A 77 2.89 -4.01 14.11
N HIS A 78 2.12 -3.06 13.55
CA HIS A 78 0.86 -2.59 14.13
C HIS A 78 -0.32 -2.76 13.17
N ASP A 79 -1.49 -3.07 13.73
CA ASP A 79 -2.76 -2.95 13.01
C ASP A 79 -3.20 -1.47 12.93
N PRO A 80 -3.97 -1.06 11.92
CA PRO A 80 -4.38 0.34 11.73
C PRO A 80 -5.15 0.92 12.92
N GLY A 81 -5.87 0.10 13.67
CA GLY A 81 -6.60 0.53 14.87
C GLY A 81 -5.72 0.79 16.11
N GLU A 82 -4.42 0.47 16.07
CA GLU A 82 -3.49 0.73 17.17
C GLU A 82 -2.95 2.18 17.17
N LEU A 83 -3.01 2.87 16.02
CA LEU A 83 -2.63 4.29 15.85
C LEU A 83 -1.26 4.66 16.44
N PRO A 84 -0.16 3.93 16.12
CA PRO A 84 1.13 4.04 16.80
C PRO A 84 1.94 5.31 16.47
N ILE A 85 1.47 6.13 15.53
CA ILE A 85 2.26 7.23 14.98
C ILE A 85 2.40 8.35 16.02
N SER A 86 3.64 8.73 16.33
CA SER A 86 3.95 9.79 17.28
C SER A 86 3.83 11.18 16.66
N LYS A 87 3.74 12.21 17.52
CA LYS A 87 3.73 13.62 17.11
C LYS A 87 4.98 13.99 16.29
N GLU A 88 6.15 13.52 16.70
CA GLU A 88 7.42 13.78 16.01
C GLU A 88 7.41 13.22 14.59
N THR A 89 6.87 12.00 14.42
CA THR A 89 6.70 11.38 13.11
C THR A 89 5.71 12.18 12.25
N TYR A 90 4.57 12.61 12.80
CA TYR A 90 3.64 13.48 12.06
C TYR A 90 4.27 14.80 11.63
N LEU A 91 4.98 15.50 12.52
CA LEU A 91 5.65 16.77 12.17
C LEU A 91 6.70 16.59 11.07
N LYS A 92 7.50 15.51 11.15
CA LYS A 92 8.45 15.13 10.08
C LYS A 92 7.71 14.86 8.78
N TRP A 93 6.63 14.08 8.81
CA TRP A 93 5.85 13.76 7.63
C TRP A 93 5.20 15.00 7.02
N PHE A 94 4.61 15.90 7.81
CA PHE A 94 4.03 17.15 7.30
C PHE A 94 5.06 18.03 6.60
N GLN A 95 6.27 18.12 7.16
CA GLN A 95 7.39 18.80 6.50
C GLN A 95 7.72 18.17 5.14
N GLN A 96 7.82 16.84 5.08
CA GLN A 96 8.15 16.14 3.85
C GLN A 96 6.99 16.17 2.83
N ILE A 97 5.74 16.10 3.27
CA ILE A 97 4.54 16.22 2.43
C ILE A 97 4.43 17.64 1.85
N GLN A 98 4.69 18.67 2.65
CA GLN A 98 4.72 20.03 2.11
C GLN A 98 5.89 20.23 1.14
N ALA A 99 7.07 19.67 1.44
CA ALA A 99 8.23 19.72 0.54
C ALA A 99 8.05 18.92 -0.77
N LEU A 100 7.13 17.95 -0.79
CA LEU A 100 6.67 17.25 -2.01
C LEU A 100 5.88 18.20 -2.92
N GLY A 101 5.36 19.32 -2.39
CA GLY A 101 4.45 20.22 -3.09
C GLY A 101 2.98 19.84 -2.94
N ALA A 102 2.67 18.90 -2.03
CA ALA A 102 1.29 18.59 -1.69
C ALA A 102 0.67 19.75 -0.90
N ASN A 103 -0.60 20.04 -1.15
CA ASN A 103 -1.36 21.03 -0.40
C ASN A 103 -2.39 20.40 0.55
N THR A 104 -2.60 19.09 0.45
CA THR A 104 -3.66 18.38 1.16
C THR A 104 -3.20 17.01 1.64
N ILE A 105 -3.60 16.61 2.85
CA ILE A 105 -3.54 15.23 3.35
C ILE A 105 -4.96 14.67 3.38
N ARG A 106 -5.18 13.45 2.89
CA ARG A 106 -6.44 12.72 3.18
C ARG A 106 -6.18 11.67 4.25
N ILE A 107 -7.02 11.65 5.28
CA ILE A 107 -7.07 10.60 6.30
C ILE A 107 -8.43 9.90 6.24
N TYR A 108 -8.47 8.64 6.66
CA TYR A 108 -9.60 7.73 6.42
C TYR A 108 -10.66 7.72 7.53
N THR A 109 -10.21 7.98 8.76
CA THR A 109 -11.00 7.85 9.97
C THR A 109 -10.46 8.83 11.01
N ILE A 110 -11.03 8.80 12.21
CA ILE A 110 -10.52 9.54 13.37
C ILE A 110 -9.13 8.99 13.71
N LEU A 111 -8.11 9.86 13.69
CA LEU A 111 -6.76 9.52 14.15
C LEU A 111 -6.57 9.90 15.62
N SER A 112 -5.46 9.48 16.22
CA SER A 112 -5.15 9.82 17.61
C SER A 112 -5.12 11.36 17.82
N PRO A 113 -5.43 11.88 19.03
CA PRO A 113 -5.42 13.33 19.30
C PRO A 113 -4.12 14.03 18.91
N VAL A 114 -3.00 13.31 18.93
CA VAL A 114 -1.67 13.83 18.57
C VAL A 114 -1.57 14.20 17.09
N PHE A 115 -2.35 13.60 16.19
CA PHE A 115 -2.43 14.02 14.77
C PHE A 115 -2.96 15.44 14.65
N TYR A 116 -4.13 15.71 15.24
CA TYR A 116 -4.79 17.02 15.20
C TYR A 116 -3.94 18.09 15.88
N GLN A 117 -3.32 17.74 17.01
CA GLN A 117 -2.34 18.60 17.66
C GLN A 117 -1.17 18.93 16.73
N ALA A 118 -0.53 17.91 16.15
CA ALA A 118 0.62 18.11 15.27
C ALA A 118 0.27 18.98 14.07
N LEU A 119 -0.90 18.77 13.45
CA LEU A 119 -1.33 19.52 12.27
C LEU A 119 -1.55 21.00 12.60
N VAL A 120 -2.25 21.29 13.70
CA VAL A 120 -2.51 22.66 14.13
C VAL A 120 -1.20 23.38 14.47
N GLU A 121 -0.31 22.75 15.23
CA GLU A 121 0.99 23.34 15.59
C GLU A 121 1.88 23.54 14.36
N TYR A 122 1.91 22.58 13.44
CA TYR A 122 2.68 22.68 12.19
C TYR A 122 2.19 23.87 11.35
N ASN A 123 0.88 23.99 11.15
CA ASN A 123 0.30 25.07 10.34
C ASN A 123 0.43 26.45 10.98
N GLN A 124 0.42 26.55 12.31
CA GLN A 124 0.69 27.81 13.01
C GLN A 124 2.11 28.34 12.75
N GLN A 125 3.07 27.45 12.46
CA GLN A 125 4.44 27.81 12.08
C GLN A 125 4.59 28.07 10.56
N HIS A 126 3.58 27.72 9.76
CA HIS A 126 3.58 27.79 8.29
C HIS A 126 2.34 28.51 7.75
N ALA A 127 1.83 29.56 8.42
CA ALA A 127 0.51 30.10 8.10
C ALA A 127 0.37 30.76 6.73
N GLU A 128 1.49 31.10 6.06
CA GLU A 128 1.45 31.60 4.68
C GLU A 128 1.06 30.50 3.68
N GLN A 129 1.35 29.24 4.00
CA GLN A 129 1.06 28.06 3.18
C GLN A 129 0.73 26.88 4.10
N PRO A 130 -0.45 26.88 4.75
CA PRO A 130 -0.83 25.78 5.61
C PRO A 130 -1.08 24.51 4.80
N LEU A 131 -0.84 23.36 5.42
CA LEU A 131 -1.22 22.06 4.90
C LEU A 131 -2.68 21.79 5.28
N TYR A 132 -3.53 21.60 4.28
CA TYR A 132 -4.94 21.29 4.50
C TYR A 132 -5.16 19.79 4.65
N PHE A 133 -6.34 19.39 5.12
CA PHE A 133 -6.69 17.98 5.19
C PHE A 133 -8.13 17.68 4.81
N ILE A 134 -8.39 16.47 4.35
CA ILE A 134 -9.72 15.90 4.13
C ILE A 134 -9.95 14.88 5.25
N GLN A 135 -11.03 15.07 6.01
CA GLN A 135 -11.40 14.18 7.11
C GLN A 135 -12.32 13.07 6.58
N GLY A 136 -11.78 11.86 6.52
CA GLY A 136 -12.53 10.63 6.29
C GLY A 136 -13.36 10.23 7.50
N VAL A 137 -14.54 9.67 7.25
CA VAL A 137 -15.34 8.96 8.27
C VAL A 137 -15.76 7.61 7.69
N TRP A 138 -15.10 6.54 8.14
CA TRP A 138 -15.44 5.19 7.74
C TRP A 138 -16.82 4.78 8.20
N THR A 139 -17.52 4.09 7.29
CA THR A 139 -18.75 3.38 7.61
C THR A 139 -18.50 2.14 8.46
N PRO A 140 -19.52 1.61 9.15
CA PRO A 140 -19.53 0.25 9.71
C PRO A 140 -19.45 -0.83 8.60
N GLU A 141 -18.35 -0.86 7.86
CA GLU A 141 -18.17 -1.60 6.61
C GLU A 141 -18.42 -3.10 6.74
N GLU A 142 -17.81 -3.75 7.73
CA GLU A 142 -18.02 -5.20 7.97
C GLU A 142 -19.51 -5.51 8.15
N ALA A 143 -20.23 -4.67 8.91
CA ALA A 143 -21.67 -4.84 9.11
C ALA A 143 -22.47 -4.55 7.83
N LEU A 144 -22.09 -3.55 7.04
CA LEU A 144 -22.72 -3.26 5.74
C LEU A 144 -22.58 -4.46 4.78
N ILE A 145 -21.38 -5.02 4.66
CA ILE A 145 -21.10 -6.17 3.79
C ILE A 145 -21.85 -7.42 4.28
N ASP A 146 -21.80 -7.71 5.59
CA ASP A 146 -22.43 -8.91 6.16
C ASP A 146 -23.96 -8.86 6.10
N LYS A 147 -24.54 -7.69 6.39
CA LYS A 147 -26.00 -7.53 6.48
C LYS A 147 -26.64 -7.13 5.16
N LYS A 148 -25.85 -6.58 4.24
CA LYS A 148 -26.26 -6.09 2.92
C LYS A 148 -27.41 -5.09 2.98
N ASP A 149 -27.45 -4.23 4.00
CA ASP A 149 -28.60 -3.37 4.27
C ASP A 149 -28.19 -2.14 5.08
N ALA A 150 -28.13 -0.97 4.44
CA ALA A 150 -27.68 0.27 5.07
C ALA A 150 -28.66 0.86 6.09
N TYR A 151 -29.95 0.50 6.01
CA TYR A 151 -31.02 1.06 6.85
C TYR A 151 -31.23 0.32 8.17
N LEU A 152 -30.41 -0.68 8.49
CA LEU A 152 -30.49 -1.32 9.81
C LEU A 152 -30.14 -0.32 10.91
N ASP A 153 -31.02 -0.21 11.91
CA ASP A 153 -30.89 0.74 13.03
C ASP A 153 -29.49 0.74 13.67
N THR A 154 -28.86 -0.44 13.78
CA THR A 154 -27.50 -0.58 14.35
C THR A 154 -26.44 0.08 13.47
N ILE A 155 -26.51 -0.11 12.15
CA ILE A 155 -25.54 0.47 11.20
C ILE A 155 -25.77 1.98 11.12
N TYR A 156 -27.02 2.38 10.99
CA TYR A 156 -27.44 3.76 10.90
C TYR A 156 -26.99 4.56 12.15
N THR A 157 -27.29 4.05 13.35
CA THR A 157 -26.91 4.71 14.62
C THR A 157 -25.40 4.69 14.84
N GLU A 158 -24.71 3.60 14.50
CA GLU A 158 -23.26 3.54 14.63
C GLU A 158 -22.60 4.58 13.72
N PHE A 159 -23.04 4.71 12.46
CA PHE A 159 -22.43 5.65 11.54
C PHE A 159 -22.66 7.11 11.95
N GLN A 160 -23.87 7.47 12.39
CA GLN A 160 -24.14 8.80 12.96
C GLN A 160 -23.26 9.10 14.18
N SER A 161 -23.04 8.10 15.04
CA SER A 161 -22.14 8.22 16.18
C SER A 161 -20.69 8.46 15.74
N GLU A 162 -20.17 7.71 14.76
CA GLU A 162 -18.83 7.95 14.21
C GLU A 162 -18.69 9.35 13.60
N ILE A 163 -19.72 9.84 12.89
CA ILE A 163 -19.76 11.20 12.36
C ILE A 163 -19.67 12.23 13.48
N ALA A 164 -20.48 12.09 14.54
CA ALA A 164 -20.47 13.01 15.67
C ALA A 164 -19.11 13.03 16.39
N LEU A 165 -18.48 11.87 16.56
CA LEU A 165 -17.13 11.76 17.13
C LEU A 165 -16.09 12.42 16.22
N ALA A 166 -16.17 12.25 14.90
CA ALA A 166 -15.25 12.85 13.95
C ALA A 166 -15.35 14.39 13.92
N VAL A 167 -16.57 14.94 13.89
CA VAL A 167 -16.81 16.39 14.02
C VAL A 167 -16.22 16.90 15.33
N GLY A 168 -16.52 16.23 16.45
CA GLY A 168 -15.97 16.58 17.76
C GLY A 168 -14.43 16.53 17.81
N ALA A 169 -13.80 15.55 17.15
CA ALA A 169 -12.35 15.39 17.10
C ALA A 169 -11.68 16.52 16.30
N VAL A 170 -12.22 16.85 15.11
CA VAL A 170 -11.72 17.93 14.24
C VAL A 170 -11.77 19.29 14.94
N TYR A 171 -12.86 19.59 15.65
CA TYR A 171 -13.01 20.87 16.35
C TYR A 171 -12.36 20.88 17.74
N GLY A 172 -11.77 19.77 18.19
CA GLY A 172 -11.12 19.68 19.51
C GLY A 172 -12.11 19.82 20.67
N ALA A 173 -13.31 19.24 20.52
CA ALA A 173 -14.45 19.44 21.40
C ALA A 173 -15.01 18.13 21.99
N THR A 174 -14.27 17.02 21.89
CA THR A 174 -14.75 15.69 22.33
C THR A 174 -13.73 14.90 23.13
N ASP A 175 -14.23 13.94 23.89
CA ASP A 175 -13.47 12.89 24.56
C ASP A 175 -14.01 11.54 24.07
N ILE A 176 -13.12 10.73 23.47
CA ILE A 176 -13.49 9.45 22.89
C ILE A 176 -13.00 8.33 23.82
N PRO A 177 -13.89 7.47 24.35
CA PRO A 177 -13.48 6.36 25.21
C PRO A 177 -12.73 5.30 24.42
N GLU A 178 -11.89 4.52 25.10
CA GLU A 178 -11.18 3.40 24.49
C GLU A 178 -12.15 2.32 23.98
N ARG A 179 -11.98 1.94 22.71
CA ARG A 179 -12.64 0.79 22.08
C ARG A 179 -11.64 0.11 21.16
N PHE A 180 -11.61 -1.22 21.19
CA PHE A 180 -10.70 -2.00 20.35
C PHE A 180 -10.85 -1.62 18.87
N GLY A 181 -9.72 -1.37 18.21
CA GLY A 181 -9.68 -1.02 16.79
C GLY A 181 -10.11 0.41 16.45
N LYS A 182 -10.41 1.28 17.43
CA LYS A 182 -10.88 2.65 17.20
C LYS A 182 -10.01 3.66 17.96
N ALA A 183 -9.95 4.89 17.45
CA ALA A 183 -9.27 5.99 18.13
C ALA A 183 -9.91 6.32 19.48
N SER A 184 -9.08 6.81 20.41
CA SER A 184 -9.51 7.24 21.74
C SER A 184 -8.69 8.43 22.23
N GLY A 185 -9.16 9.05 23.31
CA GLY A 185 -8.46 10.12 24.01
C GLY A 185 -9.19 11.46 23.96
N THR A 186 -8.47 12.49 24.37
CA THR A 186 -9.01 13.83 24.63
C THR A 186 -8.58 14.79 23.53
N TYR A 187 -9.54 15.28 22.74
CA TYR A 187 -9.30 16.15 21.59
C TYR A 187 -9.51 17.60 22.00
N ARG A 188 -8.48 18.44 21.86
CA ARG A 188 -8.51 19.85 22.32
C ARG A 188 -7.89 20.86 21.34
N TYR A 189 -7.44 20.40 20.17
CA TYR A 189 -6.88 21.25 19.13
C TYR A 189 -7.89 21.39 18.00
N ASN A 190 -8.32 22.62 17.73
CA ASN A 190 -9.27 22.92 16.67
C ASN A 190 -8.55 22.93 15.31
N ALA A 191 -8.65 21.83 14.58
CA ALA A 191 -8.14 21.67 13.22
C ALA A 191 -9.14 22.14 12.15
N GLY A 192 -10.39 22.45 12.51
CA GLY A 192 -11.46 22.90 11.59
C GLY A 192 -11.03 23.99 10.58
N PRO A 193 -10.28 25.04 10.96
CA PRO A 193 -9.81 26.05 10.01
C PRO A 193 -8.89 25.53 8.88
N TYR A 194 -8.32 24.33 9.03
CA TYR A 194 -7.47 23.67 8.03
C TYR A 194 -8.19 22.54 7.28
N LEU A 195 -9.47 22.31 7.56
CA LEU A 195 -10.27 21.30 6.87
C LEU A 195 -10.56 21.78 5.43
N LEU A 196 -10.32 20.90 4.47
CA LEU A 196 -10.72 21.10 3.08
C LEU A 196 -12.11 20.53 2.83
N ALA A 197 -12.38 19.31 3.31
CA ALA A 197 -13.66 18.64 3.10
C ALA A 197 -13.93 17.54 4.13
N TRP A 198 -15.22 17.27 4.34
CA TRP A 198 -15.70 16.02 4.93
C TRP A 198 -15.89 14.96 3.84
N HIS A 199 -15.39 13.76 4.09
CA HIS A 199 -15.44 12.64 3.15
C HIS A 199 -15.97 11.41 3.90
N ILE A 200 -17.22 11.02 3.66
CA ILE A 200 -17.83 9.89 4.38
C ILE A 200 -17.86 8.62 3.53
N GLY A 201 -17.79 7.46 4.17
CA GLY A 201 -17.97 6.17 3.50
C GLY A 201 -16.69 5.39 3.23
N THR A 202 -16.87 4.18 2.71
CA THR A 202 -15.81 3.30 2.19
C THR A 202 -16.15 2.90 0.75
N GLU A 203 -15.38 2.00 0.16
CA GLU A 203 -15.68 1.45 -1.16
C GLU A 203 -16.92 0.55 -1.05
N TRP A 204 -17.97 0.87 -1.81
CA TRP A 204 -19.26 0.21 -1.65
C TRP A 204 -19.29 -1.17 -2.31
N ASP A 205 -19.59 -2.22 -1.56
CA ASP A 205 -19.88 -3.55 -2.12
C ASP A 205 -21.13 -3.48 -3.03
N PRO A 206 -21.03 -3.79 -4.33
CA PRO A 206 -22.16 -3.64 -5.26
C PRO A 206 -23.39 -4.48 -4.85
N LYS A 207 -23.18 -5.67 -4.28
CA LYS A 207 -24.28 -6.54 -3.80
C LYS A 207 -25.01 -5.92 -2.60
N MET A 208 -24.30 -5.27 -1.69
CA MET A 208 -24.87 -4.53 -0.56
C MET A 208 -25.71 -3.35 -1.05
N VAL A 209 -25.20 -2.56 -2.00
CA VAL A 209 -25.93 -1.41 -2.56
C VAL A 209 -27.20 -1.88 -3.25
N GLN A 210 -27.11 -2.87 -4.14
CA GLN A 210 -28.28 -3.43 -4.83
C GLN A 210 -29.34 -3.94 -3.85
N ASN A 211 -28.95 -4.74 -2.86
CA ASN A 211 -29.90 -5.30 -1.90
C ASN A 211 -30.55 -4.22 -1.03
N THR A 212 -29.81 -3.18 -0.65
CA THR A 212 -30.38 -2.01 0.05
C THR A 212 -31.44 -1.33 -0.83
N ASN A 213 -31.12 -1.07 -2.09
CA ASN A 213 -32.03 -0.46 -3.05
C ASN A 213 -33.30 -1.29 -3.28
N GLU A 214 -33.19 -2.61 -3.31
CA GLU A 214 -34.33 -3.50 -3.53
C GLU A 214 -35.26 -3.62 -2.32
N LYS A 215 -34.71 -3.63 -1.10
CA LYS A 215 -35.49 -3.75 0.13
C LYS A 215 -36.23 -2.46 0.48
N HIS A 216 -35.63 -1.31 0.18
CA HIS A 216 -36.08 0.00 0.67
C HIS A 216 -36.59 0.88 -0.46
N LYS A 217 -37.31 0.29 -1.43
CA LYS A 217 -37.89 1.03 -2.59
C LYS A 217 -38.83 2.17 -2.19
N ASP A 218 -39.32 2.16 -0.95
CA ASP A 218 -40.13 3.21 -0.34
C ASP A 218 -39.32 4.42 0.15
N LYS A 219 -37.99 4.30 0.28
CA LYS A 219 -37.10 5.38 0.71
C LYS A 219 -36.69 6.22 -0.50
N THR A 220 -37.43 7.29 -0.75
CA THR A 220 -37.19 8.18 -1.90
C THR A 220 -37.32 9.65 -1.51
N GLY A 221 -36.51 10.51 -2.13
CA GLY A 221 -36.65 11.96 -2.07
C GLY A 221 -36.36 12.58 -0.70
N PHE A 222 -35.38 12.06 0.04
CA PHE A 222 -34.91 12.63 1.32
C PHE A 222 -34.69 14.15 1.19
N GLN A 223 -35.27 14.91 2.13
CA GLN A 223 -35.13 16.35 2.24
C GLN A 223 -34.51 16.70 3.59
N GLY A 224 -33.20 16.94 3.61
CA GLY A 224 -32.46 17.33 4.80
C GLY A 224 -32.49 18.83 5.05
N THR A 225 -31.64 19.28 5.97
CA THR A 225 -31.46 20.70 6.31
C THR A 225 -30.51 21.43 5.36
N HIS A 226 -29.55 20.70 4.80
CA HIS A 226 -28.51 21.18 3.91
C HIS A 226 -28.29 20.26 2.71
N VAL A 227 -28.64 18.97 2.80
CA VAL A 227 -28.48 17.98 1.74
C VAL A 227 -29.83 17.32 1.44
N SER A 228 -30.17 17.23 0.16
CA SER A 228 -31.38 16.56 -0.32
C SER A 228 -31.05 15.61 -1.48
N VAL A 229 -31.99 14.71 -1.78
CA VAL A 229 -31.92 13.81 -2.93
C VAL A 229 -32.98 14.17 -3.95
N LYS A 230 -32.56 14.22 -5.22
CA LYS A 230 -33.43 14.42 -6.37
C LYS A 230 -34.37 13.22 -6.56
N MET A 231 -35.44 13.42 -7.32
CA MET A 231 -36.52 12.43 -7.45
C MET A 231 -36.09 11.06 -7.98
N ASN A 232 -34.96 10.99 -8.69
CA ASN A 232 -34.39 9.77 -9.28
C ASN A 232 -33.33 9.08 -8.41
N GLY A 233 -33.03 9.61 -7.21
CA GLY A 233 -32.03 9.01 -6.35
C GLY A 233 -32.47 7.68 -5.75
N SER A 234 -31.54 6.72 -5.69
CA SER A 234 -31.76 5.38 -5.16
C SER A 234 -31.90 5.38 -3.63
N PRO A 235 -32.53 4.36 -3.01
CA PRO A 235 -32.61 4.27 -1.55
C PRO A 235 -31.25 4.38 -0.85
N PHE A 236 -30.19 3.78 -1.41
CA PHE A 236 -28.84 3.89 -0.86
C PHE A 236 -28.31 5.33 -0.94
N GLU A 237 -28.56 6.07 -2.01
CA GLU A 237 -28.22 7.49 -2.12
C GLU A 237 -29.02 8.36 -1.16
N ASN A 238 -30.27 8.00 -0.85
CA ASN A 238 -31.07 8.67 0.19
C ASN A 238 -30.44 8.49 1.57
N TRP A 239 -29.97 7.28 1.89
CA TRP A 239 -29.21 7.02 3.11
C TRP A 239 -27.91 7.83 3.16
N LEU A 240 -27.14 7.90 2.07
CA LEU A 240 -25.92 8.71 2.01
C LEU A 240 -26.18 10.20 2.21
N ALA A 241 -27.23 10.74 1.58
CA ALA A 241 -27.63 12.13 1.74
C ALA A 241 -28.01 12.46 3.18
N GLU A 242 -28.70 11.54 3.85
CA GLU A 242 -29.06 11.68 5.26
C GLU A 242 -27.82 11.68 6.18
N MET A 243 -26.82 10.86 5.88
CA MET A 243 -25.54 10.87 6.60
C MET A 243 -24.73 12.14 6.34
N LEU A 244 -24.70 12.64 5.10
CA LEU A 244 -24.06 13.92 4.77
C LEU A 244 -24.77 15.12 5.40
N ASP A 245 -26.10 15.11 5.44
CA ASP A 245 -26.88 16.13 6.14
C ASP A 245 -26.54 16.14 7.63
N HIS A 246 -26.41 14.96 8.23
CA HIS A 246 -26.00 14.81 9.63
C HIS A 246 -24.63 15.45 9.89
N VAL A 247 -23.64 15.23 9.01
CA VAL A 247 -22.33 15.93 9.07
C VAL A 247 -22.52 17.44 9.02
N ALA A 248 -23.28 17.93 8.03
CA ALA A 248 -23.47 19.36 7.77
C ALA A 248 -24.15 20.08 8.96
N VAL A 249 -25.18 19.45 9.54
CA VAL A 249 -25.90 19.96 10.72
C VAL A 249 -24.97 20.04 11.94
N LEU A 250 -24.15 19.02 12.18
CA LEU A 250 -23.21 19.01 13.30
C LEU A 250 -22.07 20.01 13.11
N GLU A 251 -21.49 20.09 11.91
CA GLU A 251 -20.42 21.02 11.58
C GLU A 251 -20.90 22.48 11.77
N SER A 252 -22.10 22.82 11.33
CA SER A 252 -22.63 24.19 11.41
C SER A 252 -22.64 24.77 12.83
N GLN A 253 -22.74 23.91 13.85
CA GLN A 253 -22.70 24.32 15.27
C GLN A 253 -21.33 24.89 15.68
N ASN A 254 -20.28 24.64 14.89
CA ASN A 254 -18.92 25.12 15.12
C ASN A 254 -18.61 26.42 14.36
N GLY A 255 -19.56 26.98 13.61
CA GLY A 255 -19.42 28.25 12.89
C GLY A 255 -18.56 28.18 11.63
N TRP A 256 -18.42 26.99 11.04
CA TRP A 256 -17.69 26.73 9.81
C TRP A 256 -18.56 25.90 8.85
N LYS A 257 -18.27 26.00 7.55
CA LYS A 257 -18.85 25.14 6.52
C LYS A 257 -17.76 24.72 5.54
N HIS A 258 -17.62 23.41 5.32
CA HIS A 258 -16.66 22.84 4.38
C HIS A 258 -17.36 22.03 3.27
N PRO A 259 -16.71 21.89 2.10
CA PRO A 259 -17.15 20.98 1.07
C PRO A 259 -17.47 19.57 1.60
N LEU A 260 -18.54 18.99 1.09
CA LEU A 260 -18.99 17.64 1.43
C LEU A 260 -18.75 16.67 0.26
N THR A 261 -18.41 15.43 0.58
CA THR A 261 -18.36 14.33 -0.38
C THR A 261 -18.57 12.98 0.31
N PHE A 262 -18.89 11.97 -0.49
CA PHE A 262 -18.88 10.57 -0.08
C PHE A 262 -17.95 9.77 -0.99
N THR A 263 -17.34 8.72 -0.46
CA THR A 263 -16.47 7.80 -1.20
C THR A 263 -17.26 7.16 -2.35
N ASN A 264 -16.71 7.15 -3.55
CA ASN A 264 -17.17 6.27 -4.62
C ASN A 264 -15.98 5.52 -5.20
N TRP A 265 -16.25 4.40 -5.88
CA TRP A 265 -15.25 3.57 -6.52
C TRP A 265 -15.81 3.09 -7.86
N VAL A 266 -14.91 2.82 -8.80
CA VAL A 266 -15.15 2.43 -10.21
C VAL A 266 -16.18 1.29 -10.42
N THR A 267 -16.46 0.45 -9.43
CA THR A 267 -17.42 -0.68 -9.50
C THR A 267 -18.86 -0.29 -9.20
N THR A 268 -19.06 0.91 -8.65
CA THR A 268 -20.38 1.50 -8.40
C THR A 268 -20.50 2.87 -9.02
N ASP A 269 -19.63 3.18 -9.99
CA ASP A 269 -19.71 4.44 -10.71
C ASP A 269 -20.96 4.49 -11.63
N PRO A 270 -21.37 5.67 -12.11
CA PRO A 270 -22.58 5.82 -12.89
C PRO A 270 -22.40 5.58 -14.40
N LEU A 271 -21.20 5.18 -14.84
CA LEU A 271 -20.95 4.83 -16.24
C LEU A 271 -21.40 3.39 -16.50
N GLN A 272 -21.46 3.01 -17.78
CA GLN A 272 -21.74 1.63 -18.20
C GLN A 272 -20.48 1.04 -18.80
N HIS A 273 -20.14 -0.18 -18.37
CA HIS A 273 -18.90 -0.86 -18.75
C HIS A 273 -19.21 -2.19 -19.43
N PRO A 274 -19.68 -2.20 -20.70
CA PRO A 274 -20.09 -3.43 -21.39
C PRO A 274 -18.96 -4.45 -21.59
N GLY A 275 -17.70 -4.04 -21.36
CA GLY A 275 -16.54 -4.93 -21.36
C GLY A 275 -16.25 -5.63 -20.03
N GLU A 276 -16.91 -5.23 -18.94
CA GLU A 276 -16.75 -5.85 -17.62
C GLU A 276 -17.26 -7.29 -17.65
N VAL A 277 -16.46 -8.19 -17.06
CA VAL A 277 -16.73 -9.62 -17.07
C VAL A 277 -17.48 -10.03 -15.83
N LEU A 278 -17.08 -9.53 -14.66
CA LEU A 278 -17.74 -9.84 -13.41
C LEU A 278 -19.02 -9.02 -13.32
N ILE A 279 -20.17 -9.71 -13.35
CA ILE A 279 -21.48 -9.04 -13.31
C ILE A 279 -21.55 -8.10 -12.10
N GLN A 280 -20.99 -8.53 -10.96
CA GLN A 280 -20.97 -7.75 -9.74
C GLN A 280 -20.32 -6.36 -9.90
N GLU A 281 -19.30 -6.22 -10.74
CA GLU A 281 -18.49 -4.98 -10.83
C GLU A 281 -19.12 -3.89 -11.71
N ASP A 282 -20.25 -4.17 -12.37
CA ASP A 282 -21.05 -3.21 -13.15
C ASP A 282 -22.55 -3.42 -12.92
N MET A 283 -22.96 -3.91 -11.73
CA MET A 283 -24.36 -4.29 -11.47
C MET A 283 -25.25 -3.16 -10.93
N VAL A 284 -24.66 -2.13 -10.31
CA VAL A 284 -25.40 -1.05 -9.63
C VAL A 284 -24.53 0.19 -9.54
N SER A 285 -25.15 1.37 -9.60
CA SER A 285 -24.47 2.65 -9.49
C SER A 285 -24.86 3.40 -8.21
N VAL A 286 -23.93 4.20 -7.72
CA VAL A 286 -24.12 5.24 -6.71
C VAL A 286 -23.74 6.57 -7.36
N ASP A 287 -24.73 7.42 -7.66
CA ASP A 287 -24.55 8.61 -8.48
C ASP A 287 -24.56 9.91 -7.64
N ALA A 288 -23.40 10.56 -7.54
CA ALA A 288 -23.25 11.82 -6.82
C ALA A 288 -24.04 12.99 -7.43
N THR A 289 -24.49 12.89 -8.68
CA THR A 289 -25.35 13.90 -9.32
C THR A 289 -26.78 13.85 -8.82
N HIS A 290 -27.20 12.79 -8.12
CA HIS A 290 -28.54 12.68 -7.53
C HIS A 290 -28.69 13.47 -6.23
N LEU A 291 -27.59 13.86 -5.58
CA LEU A 291 -27.60 14.70 -4.39
C LEU A 291 -27.55 16.18 -4.78
N GLU A 292 -28.10 17.02 -3.92
CA GLU A 292 -27.98 18.48 -4.02
C GLU A 292 -27.84 19.12 -2.65
N THR A 293 -27.09 20.22 -2.60
CA THR A 293 -26.91 21.00 -1.38
C THR A 293 -27.69 22.30 -1.43
N HIS A 294 -28.32 22.69 -0.33
CA HIS A 294 -29.02 23.96 -0.16
C HIS A 294 -28.57 24.64 1.14
N ASP A 295 -28.54 25.98 1.15
CA ASP A 295 -27.99 26.78 2.27
C ASP A 295 -26.58 26.33 2.74
N TRP A 296 -25.84 25.68 1.83
CA TRP A 296 -24.48 25.16 2.05
C TRP A 296 -23.50 25.80 1.07
N PRO A 297 -23.07 27.05 1.31
CA PRO A 297 -22.23 27.81 0.38
C PRO A 297 -20.82 27.21 0.13
N ALA A 298 -20.39 26.25 0.95
CA ALA A 298 -19.17 25.48 0.73
C ALA A 298 -19.34 24.39 -0.37
N GLY A 299 -20.58 24.00 -0.65
CA GLY A 299 -20.94 23.08 -1.74
C GLY A 299 -20.53 21.62 -1.52
N TYR A 300 -20.59 20.84 -2.60
CA TYR A 300 -20.27 19.41 -2.63
C TYR A 300 -19.52 19.03 -3.92
N PHE A 301 -18.81 17.90 -3.90
CA PHE A 301 -18.12 17.34 -5.06
C PHE A 301 -18.23 15.81 -5.10
N ALA A 302 -18.04 15.22 -6.28
CA ALA A 302 -17.93 13.77 -6.44
C ALA A 302 -16.48 13.31 -6.23
N SER A 303 -16.32 12.22 -5.49
CA SER A 303 -15.01 11.64 -5.20
C SER A 303 -14.95 10.19 -5.68
N PHE A 304 -13.83 9.82 -6.32
CA PHE A 304 -13.63 8.47 -6.82
C PHE A 304 -12.24 7.93 -6.43
N HIS A 305 -12.22 6.69 -5.96
CA HIS A 305 -11.03 5.85 -6.00
C HIS A 305 -10.96 5.26 -7.41
N ALA A 306 -9.88 5.57 -8.14
CA ALA A 306 -9.72 5.14 -9.53
C ALA A 306 -8.27 4.70 -9.77
N TYR A 307 -8.08 3.39 -9.77
CA TYR A 307 -6.82 2.72 -10.06
C TYR A 307 -6.80 2.22 -11.51
N PRO A 308 -5.64 2.21 -12.20
CA PRO A 308 -5.59 1.91 -13.63
C PRO A 308 -5.73 0.42 -13.99
N TYR A 309 -5.85 -0.46 -12.99
CA TYR A 309 -5.71 -1.91 -13.11
C TYR A 309 -6.92 -2.73 -12.64
N TYR A 310 -7.94 -2.09 -12.09
CA TYR A 310 -9.13 -2.77 -11.56
C TYR A 310 -10.33 -1.84 -11.65
N PRO A 311 -11.53 -2.34 -12.02
CA PRO A 311 -11.87 -3.70 -12.47
C PRO A 311 -11.30 -4.09 -13.83
N ASP A 312 -11.67 -5.29 -14.29
CA ASP A 312 -11.22 -5.87 -15.55
C ASP A 312 -11.63 -5.00 -16.76
N PHE A 313 -12.65 -4.16 -16.65
CA PHE A 313 -13.04 -3.22 -17.71
C PHE A 313 -11.89 -2.30 -18.15
N PHE A 314 -10.92 -1.96 -17.30
CA PHE A 314 -9.77 -1.14 -17.69
C PHE A 314 -8.88 -1.81 -18.75
N HIS A 315 -9.05 -3.12 -18.96
CA HIS A 315 -8.30 -3.91 -19.95
C HIS A 315 -9.19 -4.56 -21.00
N LEU A 316 -10.43 -4.87 -20.65
CA LEU A 316 -11.34 -5.62 -21.51
C LEU A 316 -12.36 -4.75 -22.24
N ASP A 317 -12.69 -3.56 -21.73
CA ASP A 317 -13.68 -2.70 -22.35
C ASP A 317 -13.13 -1.93 -23.55
N GLN A 318 -13.64 -2.30 -24.73
CA GLN A 318 -13.30 -1.64 -26.00
C GLN A 318 -13.75 -0.18 -26.03
N THR A 319 -14.76 0.20 -25.25
CA THR A 319 -15.20 1.59 -25.17
C THR A 319 -14.19 2.50 -24.47
N LEU A 320 -13.19 1.95 -23.78
CA LEU A 320 -12.11 2.72 -23.15
C LEU A 320 -10.86 2.85 -24.03
N MET A 321 -10.90 2.38 -25.27
CA MET A 321 -9.74 2.42 -26.18
C MET A 321 -9.65 3.70 -27.04
N ASP A 322 -10.58 4.64 -26.85
CA ASP A 322 -10.73 5.85 -27.69
C ASP A 322 -9.58 6.84 -27.52
N MET A 323 -9.18 7.11 -26.26
CA MET A 323 -8.09 8.03 -25.97
C MET A 323 -6.75 7.33 -26.17
N LYS A 324 -5.84 8.01 -26.86
CA LYS A 324 -4.51 7.50 -27.19
C LYS A 324 -3.45 8.51 -26.79
N ASP A 325 -2.32 7.99 -26.34
CA ASP A 325 -1.13 8.79 -26.14
C ASP A 325 -0.50 9.18 -27.48
N LYS A 326 0.53 10.03 -27.43
CA LYS A 326 1.24 10.54 -28.62
C LYS A 326 1.85 9.45 -29.50
N ASP A 327 2.16 8.29 -28.92
CA ASP A 327 2.71 7.12 -29.61
C ASP A 327 1.61 6.23 -30.26
N GLY A 328 0.33 6.56 -30.07
CA GLY A 328 -0.81 5.80 -30.57
C GLY A 328 -1.29 4.68 -29.64
N THR A 329 -0.64 4.46 -28.50
CA THR A 329 -1.06 3.48 -27.51
C THR A 329 -2.35 3.93 -26.83
N ALA A 330 -3.35 3.04 -26.72
CA ALA A 330 -4.57 3.33 -25.98
C ALA A 330 -4.25 3.60 -24.50
N ASN A 331 -4.88 4.63 -23.93
CA ASN A 331 -4.77 5.00 -22.52
C ASN A 331 -6.16 4.86 -21.89
N THR A 332 -6.45 3.67 -21.37
CA THR A 332 -7.79 3.32 -20.87
C THR A 332 -8.18 4.12 -19.63
N TYR A 333 -7.18 4.46 -18.79
CA TYR A 333 -7.37 5.35 -17.65
C TYR A 333 -7.80 6.76 -18.07
N LEU A 334 -7.13 7.36 -19.06
CA LEU A 334 -7.51 8.68 -19.59
C LEU A 334 -8.90 8.67 -20.24
N SER A 335 -9.23 7.61 -20.98
CA SER A 335 -10.59 7.42 -21.54
C SER A 335 -11.64 7.38 -20.43
N TYR A 336 -11.40 6.61 -19.38
CA TYR A 336 -12.29 6.51 -18.21
C TYR A 336 -12.50 7.88 -17.56
N LEU A 337 -11.40 8.57 -17.20
CA LEU A 337 -11.47 9.89 -16.56
C LEU A 337 -12.22 10.92 -17.44
N THR A 338 -12.02 10.87 -18.75
CA THR A 338 -12.70 11.78 -19.70
C THR A 338 -14.21 11.55 -19.68
N LYS A 339 -14.66 10.28 -19.73
CA LYS A 339 -16.09 9.94 -19.64
C LYS A 339 -16.68 10.32 -18.28
N LEU A 340 -15.95 10.02 -17.21
CA LEU A 340 -16.37 10.32 -15.84
C LEU A 340 -16.55 11.83 -15.64
N LYS A 341 -15.60 12.65 -16.10
CA LYS A 341 -15.71 14.11 -16.03
C LYS A 341 -16.87 14.63 -16.88
N ALA A 342 -17.07 14.08 -18.07
CA ALA A 342 -18.17 14.48 -18.96
C ALA A 342 -19.55 14.18 -18.35
N TYR A 343 -19.68 13.06 -17.64
CA TYR A 343 -20.90 12.70 -16.91
C TYR A 343 -21.20 13.73 -15.79
N HIS A 344 -20.17 14.12 -15.05
CA HIS A 344 -20.24 15.03 -13.91
C HIS A 344 -19.96 16.50 -14.26
N LYS A 345 -20.30 16.96 -15.47
CA LYS A 345 -19.91 18.29 -16.01
C LYS A 345 -20.29 19.51 -15.15
N ASP A 346 -21.27 19.39 -14.26
CA ASP A 346 -21.81 20.47 -13.43
C ASP A 346 -21.33 20.39 -11.96
N ILE A 347 -20.50 19.41 -11.61
CA ILE A 347 -19.97 19.21 -10.27
C ILE A 347 -18.45 18.96 -10.32
N PRO A 348 -17.68 19.35 -9.29
CA PRO A 348 -16.27 18.99 -9.26
C PRO A 348 -16.13 17.49 -9.08
N VAL A 349 -15.15 16.90 -9.78
CA VAL A 349 -14.78 15.50 -9.64
C VAL A 349 -13.34 15.44 -9.15
N MET A 350 -13.10 14.74 -8.05
CA MET A 350 -11.76 14.53 -7.51
C MET A 350 -11.44 13.04 -7.51
N ILE A 351 -10.24 12.70 -8.01
CA ILE A 351 -9.71 11.35 -7.83
C ILE A 351 -9.03 11.32 -6.46
N THR A 352 -9.74 10.82 -5.45
CA THR A 352 -9.29 10.81 -4.06
C THR A 352 -8.36 9.65 -3.74
N GLU A 353 -8.23 8.69 -4.66
CA GLU A 353 -7.17 7.69 -4.64
C GLU A 353 -6.75 7.30 -6.06
N PHE A 354 -5.44 7.32 -6.32
CA PHE A 354 -4.83 6.73 -7.50
C PHE A 354 -3.38 6.30 -7.18
N GLY A 355 -2.84 5.36 -7.94
CA GLY A 355 -1.43 5.01 -7.88
C GLY A 355 -1.17 3.55 -8.25
N VAL A 356 0.11 3.17 -8.26
CA VAL A 356 0.57 1.78 -8.33
C VAL A 356 1.61 1.51 -7.23
N PRO A 357 1.80 0.25 -6.78
CA PRO A 357 2.80 -0.10 -5.77
C PRO A 357 4.18 -0.40 -6.35
N SER A 358 5.23 -0.21 -5.55
CA SER A 358 6.62 -0.55 -5.88
C SER A 358 7.02 -1.94 -5.34
N SER A 359 6.34 -3.00 -5.78
CA SER A 359 6.50 -4.38 -5.29
C SER A 359 7.02 -5.35 -6.34
N LEU A 360 7.57 -6.49 -5.89
CA LEU A 360 7.88 -7.61 -6.78
C LEU A 360 6.59 -8.31 -7.24
N GLY A 361 5.65 -8.55 -6.31
CA GLY A 361 4.38 -9.19 -6.63
C GLY A 361 3.45 -8.30 -7.44
N ILE A 362 2.62 -8.95 -8.26
CA ILE A 362 1.60 -8.34 -9.10
C ILE A 362 0.24 -8.90 -8.67
N GLY A 363 -0.73 -8.05 -8.39
CA GLY A 363 -2.11 -8.45 -8.07
C GLY A 363 -3.04 -8.47 -9.29
N HIS A 364 -2.93 -7.46 -10.16
CA HIS A 364 -3.69 -7.31 -11.40
C HIS A 364 -2.78 -6.77 -12.51
N LEU A 365 -2.98 -7.27 -13.73
CA LEU A 365 -2.33 -6.74 -14.93
C LEU A 365 -3.09 -5.54 -15.48
N ALA A 366 -2.37 -4.66 -16.17
CA ALA A 366 -2.96 -3.49 -16.77
C ALA A 366 -2.32 -2.97 -18.07
N ASN A 367 -3.11 -2.15 -18.78
CA ASN A 367 -2.70 -1.41 -19.96
C ASN A 367 -1.48 -0.51 -19.65
N LYS A 368 -0.54 -0.43 -20.59
CA LYS A 368 0.72 0.33 -20.47
C LYS A 368 1.58 -0.09 -19.27
N ASP A 369 1.53 -1.36 -18.89
CA ASP A 369 2.23 -1.91 -17.72
C ASP A 369 1.90 -1.17 -16.42
N ARG A 370 0.71 -0.53 -16.31
CA ARG A 370 0.26 0.14 -15.08
C ARG A 370 -0.29 -0.86 -14.06
N ASN A 371 0.36 -2.02 -13.97
CA ASN A 371 -0.07 -3.17 -13.17
C ASN A 371 -0.16 -2.81 -11.69
N GLN A 372 -0.95 -3.56 -10.93
CA GLN A 372 -0.97 -3.50 -9.46
C GLN A 372 0.29 -4.19 -8.88
N GLY A 373 1.45 -3.57 -9.09
CA GLY A 373 2.76 -4.06 -8.66
C GLY A 373 3.62 -4.52 -9.84
N GLY A 374 4.76 -5.13 -9.53
CA GLY A 374 5.78 -5.49 -10.52
C GLY A 374 6.70 -4.32 -10.90
N HIS A 375 6.71 -3.24 -10.11
CA HIS A 375 7.45 -2.01 -10.38
C HIS A 375 8.52 -1.76 -9.33
N ASN A 376 9.66 -1.22 -9.75
CA ASN A 376 10.60 -0.59 -8.84
C ASN A 376 10.15 0.84 -8.47
N GLU A 377 10.82 1.46 -7.51
CA GLU A 377 10.46 2.81 -7.03
C GLU A 377 10.49 3.89 -8.11
N THR A 378 11.39 3.79 -9.10
CA THR A 378 11.46 4.75 -10.20
C THR A 378 10.28 4.55 -11.16
N GLU A 379 9.97 3.32 -11.52
CA GLU A 379 8.81 2.96 -12.36
C GLU A 379 7.50 3.41 -11.69
N GLN A 380 7.35 3.14 -10.38
CA GLN A 380 6.22 3.61 -9.58
C GLN A 380 6.02 5.14 -9.71
N GLY A 381 7.10 5.91 -9.51
CA GLY A 381 7.04 7.37 -9.59
C GLY A 381 6.69 7.88 -10.99
N GLN A 382 7.20 7.24 -12.04
CA GLN A 382 6.90 7.59 -13.42
C GLN A 382 5.43 7.33 -13.77
N ILE A 383 4.90 6.16 -13.35
CA ILE A 383 3.50 5.80 -13.55
C ILE A 383 2.59 6.76 -12.78
N ASN A 384 2.84 6.98 -11.49
CA ASN A 384 2.03 7.87 -10.66
C ASN A 384 2.05 9.32 -11.18
N ALA A 385 3.20 9.82 -11.63
CA ALA A 385 3.30 11.13 -12.26
C ALA A 385 2.47 11.23 -13.56
N SER A 386 2.47 10.16 -14.37
CA SER A 386 1.64 10.09 -15.58
C SER A 386 0.15 10.05 -15.26
N LEU A 387 -0.27 9.27 -14.26
CA LEU A 387 -1.67 9.20 -13.83
C LEU A 387 -2.17 10.55 -13.33
N LEU A 388 -1.36 11.24 -12.51
CA LEU A 388 -1.67 12.57 -12.04
C LEU A 388 -1.81 13.58 -13.19
N GLN A 389 -0.96 13.48 -14.22
CA GLN A 389 -1.07 14.33 -15.39
C GLN A 389 -2.36 14.05 -16.18
N ASP A 390 -2.78 12.79 -16.30
CA ASP A 390 -4.06 12.39 -16.91
C ASP A 390 -5.25 12.97 -16.11
N ILE A 391 -5.19 12.94 -14.77
CA ILE A 391 -6.18 13.56 -13.86
C ILE A 391 -6.24 15.08 -14.06
N ALA A 392 -5.09 15.76 -14.10
CA ALA A 392 -5.05 17.20 -14.28
C ALA A 392 -5.56 17.64 -15.67
N ASN A 393 -5.18 16.90 -16.72
CA ASN A 393 -5.54 17.22 -18.11
C ASN A 393 -7.03 17.02 -18.42
N THR A 394 -7.73 16.19 -17.65
CA THR A 394 -9.17 15.99 -17.80
C THR A 394 -10.00 17.05 -17.10
N GLY A 395 -9.36 18.00 -16.39
CA GLY A 395 -10.07 19.07 -15.67
C GLY A 395 -10.72 18.60 -14.36
N MET A 396 -10.18 17.54 -13.76
CA MET A 396 -10.57 17.13 -12.42
C MET A 396 -10.19 18.21 -11.39
N ALA A 397 -10.89 18.24 -10.26
CA ALA A 397 -10.64 19.16 -9.16
C ALA A 397 -9.39 18.81 -8.34
N GLY A 398 -8.85 17.60 -8.50
CA GLY A 398 -7.63 17.18 -7.84
C GLY A 398 -7.33 15.70 -7.98
N GLY A 399 -6.12 15.34 -7.56
CA GLY A 399 -5.62 13.97 -7.46
C GLY A 399 -4.91 13.76 -6.14
N ILE A 400 -5.25 12.68 -5.44
CA ILE A 400 -4.61 12.30 -4.17
C ILE A 400 -3.92 10.95 -4.35
N VAL A 401 -2.59 10.96 -4.30
CA VAL A 401 -1.79 9.74 -4.52
C VAL A 401 -1.91 8.79 -3.32
N PHE A 402 -2.13 7.51 -3.60
CA PHE A 402 -2.10 6.44 -2.61
C PHE A 402 -0.72 5.76 -2.65
N SER A 403 0.11 5.85 -1.60
CA SER A 403 -0.10 6.50 -0.29
C SER A 403 1.17 7.18 0.24
N TRP A 404 1.12 7.79 1.43
CA TRP A 404 2.28 8.42 2.05
C TRP A 404 3.34 7.39 2.46
N GLN A 405 2.96 6.40 3.26
CA GLN A 405 3.85 5.34 3.75
C GLN A 405 3.42 3.94 3.31
N ASP A 406 4.37 3.02 3.25
CA ASP A 406 4.13 1.57 3.13
C ASP A 406 3.45 1.02 4.39
N GLU A 407 2.65 -0.04 4.24
CA GLU A 407 1.81 -0.57 5.34
C GLU A 407 1.82 -2.11 5.35
N TRP A 408 2.63 -2.71 6.23
CA TRP A 408 2.88 -4.16 6.24
C TRP A 408 1.67 -5.03 6.60
N PHE A 409 0.66 -4.48 7.29
CA PHE A 409 -0.53 -5.25 7.67
C PHE A 409 -1.45 -5.58 6.48
N LYS A 410 -1.28 -4.86 5.36
CA LYS A 410 -2.13 -5.01 4.16
C LYS A 410 -1.93 -6.37 3.50
N ARG A 411 -2.96 -6.79 2.77
CA ARG A 411 -3.07 -8.10 2.13
C ARG A 411 -3.56 -7.97 0.69
N THR A 412 -3.13 -8.87 -0.18
CA THR A 412 -3.66 -9.02 -1.54
C THR A 412 -4.35 -10.38 -1.67
N TRP A 413 -5.43 -10.45 -2.46
CA TRP A 413 -6.22 -11.65 -2.69
C TRP A 413 -5.40 -12.88 -3.14
N ASN A 414 -4.31 -12.66 -3.88
CA ASN A 414 -3.47 -13.72 -4.46
C ASN A 414 -2.31 -14.19 -3.56
N THR A 415 -2.06 -13.52 -2.43
CA THR A 415 -1.04 -13.93 -1.44
C THR A 415 -1.62 -14.25 -0.07
N MET A 416 -2.79 -13.70 0.29
CA MET A 416 -3.35 -13.81 1.64
C MET A 416 -3.63 -15.25 2.12
N ASN A 417 -3.83 -16.20 1.20
CA ASN A 417 -4.01 -17.62 1.50
C ASN A 417 -2.69 -18.34 1.84
N PHE A 418 -1.56 -17.70 1.57
CA PHE A 418 -0.22 -18.22 1.86
C PHE A 418 0.39 -17.59 3.13
N GLU A 419 -0.25 -16.58 3.71
CA GLU A 419 0.21 -15.90 4.94
C GLU A 419 -0.53 -16.48 6.16
N ILE A 420 0.05 -17.53 6.73
CA ILE A 420 -0.56 -18.36 7.78
C ILE A 420 0.36 -18.38 9.02
N PRO A 421 -0.12 -17.97 10.21
CA PRO A 421 -1.47 -17.48 10.51
C PRO A 421 -1.67 -16.01 10.11
N GLN A 422 -2.87 -15.69 9.60
CA GLN A 422 -3.19 -14.37 9.04
C GLN A 422 -3.03 -13.22 10.04
N SER A 423 -3.27 -13.46 11.34
CA SER A 423 -3.16 -12.45 12.40
C SER A 423 -1.73 -11.98 12.66
N ARG A 424 -0.72 -12.63 12.07
CA ARG A 424 0.70 -12.31 12.24
C ARG A 424 1.31 -11.55 11.06
N ARG A 425 0.53 -11.24 10.02
CA ARG A 425 1.00 -10.55 8.80
C ARG A 425 1.76 -9.26 9.12
N LYS A 426 1.30 -8.47 10.09
CA LYS A 426 1.96 -7.20 10.48
C LYS A 426 3.40 -7.35 10.99
N PHE A 427 3.82 -8.56 11.38
CA PHE A 427 5.15 -8.79 11.94
C PHE A 427 6.23 -9.06 10.89
N TRP A 428 5.91 -9.03 9.61
CA TRP A 428 6.90 -9.21 8.55
C TRP A 428 6.42 -8.51 7.28
N THR A 429 7.33 -8.21 6.35
CA THR A 429 6.94 -7.64 5.06
C THR A 429 7.06 -8.70 3.98
N ASN A 430 6.00 -8.86 3.20
CA ASN A 430 5.97 -9.75 2.06
C ASN A 430 6.04 -8.94 0.78
N VAL A 431 7.18 -8.94 0.11
CA VAL A 431 7.35 -8.18 -1.15
C VAL A 431 6.56 -8.74 -2.34
N LEU A 432 5.98 -9.93 -2.19
CA LEU A 432 5.00 -10.47 -3.13
C LEU A 432 3.58 -9.94 -2.86
N THR A 433 3.29 -9.39 -1.68
CA THR A 433 2.02 -8.74 -1.36
C THR A 433 2.10 -7.26 -1.74
N ASN A 434 1.70 -6.95 -2.98
CA ASN A 434 1.79 -5.61 -3.56
C ASN A 434 1.13 -4.50 -2.72
N GLU A 435 0.04 -4.81 -2.01
CA GLU A 435 -0.69 -3.84 -1.19
C GLU A 435 0.14 -3.23 -0.06
N GLN A 436 1.24 -3.88 0.35
CA GLN A 436 2.12 -3.34 1.39
C GLN A 436 3.02 -2.19 0.90
N HIS A 437 3.16 -1.97 -0.42
CA HIS A 437 4.26 -1.20 -1.02
C HIS A 437 3.82 0.04 -1.83
N PHE A 438 2.69 0.66 -1.50
CA PHE A 438 2.16 1.85 -2.18
C PHE A 438 2.81 3.18 -1.75
N GLY A 439 3.46 3.22 -0.59
CA GLY A 439 3.96 4.45 0.01
C GLY A 439 4.96 5.18 -0.88
N LEU A 440 5.06 6.51 -0.73
CA LEU A 440 6.21 7.32 -1.16
C LEU A 440 7.36 7.28 -0.13
N VAL A 441 7.05 6.89 1.10
CA VAL A 441 7.99 6.53 2.17
C VAL A 441 8.08 5.01 2.22
N ALA A 442 9.30 4.50 2.08
CA ALA A 442 9.59 3.09 2.30
C ALA A 442 9.66 2.79 3.79
N GLU A 443 8.91 1.79 4.22
CA GLU A 443 9.03 1.16 5.55
C GLU A 443 9.87 -0.12 5.39
N LEU A 444 11.19 0.03 5.37
CA LEU A 444 12.15 -1.04 5.09
C LEU A 444 12.32 -1.98 6.28
N SER A 445 12.50 -3.27 6.03
CA SER A 445 12.91 -4.23 7.05
C SER A 445 14.26 -3.86 7.66
N SER A 446 14.56 -4.35 8.86
CA SER A 446 15.64 -3.83 9.70
C SER A 446 17.04 -3.89 9.09
N LYS A 447 17.29 -4.79 8.14
CA LYS A 447 18.58 -4.91 7.45
C LYS A 447 18.53 -4.41 6.01
N ASP A 448 17.36 -4.11 5.45
CA ASP A 448 17.27 -3.45 4.15
C ASP A 448 17.75 -1.99 4.28
N GLY A 449 18.68 -1.60 3.42
CA GLY A 449 19.43 -0.34 3.50
C GLY A 449 20.68 -0.39 4.40
N LEU A 450 20.73 -1.28 5.39
CA LEU A 450 21.95 -1.59 6.15
C LEU A 450 22.86 -2.54 5.36
N LEU A 451 22.26 -3.60 4.81
CA LEU A 451 22.87 -4.51 3.85
C LEU A 451 22.50 -4.07 2.45
N LYS A 452 23.51 -3.66 1.69
CA LYS A 452 23.38 -3.25 0.30
C LYS A 452 23.77 -4.44 -0.54
N ILE A 453 22.85 -4.87 -1.41
CA ILE A 453 23.19 -5.88 -2.41
C ILE A 453 24.02 -5.15 -3.47
N ASP A 454 25.34 -5.19 -3.40
CA ASP A 454 26.22 -4.48 -4.34
C ASP A 454 27.51 -5.23 -4.68
N GLY A 455 27.71 -6.42 -4.09
CA GLY A 455 28.88 -7.25 -4.25
C GLY A 455 30.07 -6.83 -3.38
N ASP A 456 29.87 -5.96 -2.38
CA ASP A 456 30.88 -5.53 -1.42
C ASP A 456 30.55 -6.08 -0.02
N PRO A 457 31.38 -6.97 0.56
CA PRO A 457 31.07 -7.63 1.82
C PRO A 457 31.38 -6.76 3.07
N SER A 458 31.67 -5.46 2.91
CA SER A 458 32.11 -4.61 4.02
C SER A 458 30.99 -4.28 5.02
N ASP A 459 29.74 -4.19 4.58
CA ASP A 459 28.57 -4.01 5.44
C ASP A 459 28.27 -5.28 6.29
N TRP A 460 28.52 -6.47 5.76
CA TRP A 460 28.48 -7.74 6.50
C TRP A 460 29.48 -7.76 7.65
N GLN A 461 30.64 -7.12 7.50
CA GLN A 461 31.63 -7.00 8.58
C GLN A 461 31.15 -6.06 9.70
N SER A 462 30.25 -5.14 9.38
CA SER A 462 29.65 -4.20 10.33
C SER A 462 28.49 -4.79 11.12
N LEU A 463 27.93 -5.92 10.69
CA LEU A 463 26.95 -6.68 11.46
C LEU A 463 27.57 -7.23 12.75
N LYS A 464 26.78 -7.25 13.83
CA LYS A 464 27.18 -7.89 15.09
C LYS A 464 27.35 -9.39 14.86
N GLU A 465 28.28 -10.02 15.58
CA GLU A 465 28.57 -11.44 15.42
C GLU A 465 27.35 -12.35 15.64
N GLY A 466 26.43 -11.97 16.53
CA GLY A 466 25.17 -12.71 16.76
C GLY A 466 24.10 -12.50 15.68
N ASP A 467 24.28 -11.51 14.79
CA ASP A 467 23.31 -11.17 13.75
C ASP A 467 23.62 -11.88 12.43
N LYS A 468 24.72 -12.64 12.32
CA LYS A 468 25.08 -13.42 11.13
C LYS A 468 25.63 -14.78 11.53
N GLN A 469 25.46 -15.78 10.67
CA GLN A 469 25.97 -17.13 10.89
C GLN A 469 26.83 -17.54 9.70
N LYS A 470 28.06 -17.97 9.95
CA LYS A 470 28.88 -18.65 8.94
C LYS A 470 28.37 -20.08 8.76
N LEU A 471 28.16 -20.50 7.52
CA LEU A 471 27.89 -21.89 7.20
C LEU A 471 29.14 -22.72 7.53
N THR A 472 28.98 -23.72 8.40
CA THR A 472 30.09 -24.57 8.84
C THR A 472 30.24 -25.78 7.92
N GLY A 473 31.49 -26.23 7.75
CA GLY A 473 31.82 -27.33 6.85
C GLY A 473 32.75 -26.91 5.72
N THR A 474 33.02 -27.84 4.81
CA THR A 474 33.77 -27.57 3.58
C THR A 474 32.78 -27.47 2.43
N HIS A 475 32.84 -26.38 1.68
CA HIS A 475 31.99 -26.13 0.53
C HIS A 475 32.90 -25.92 -0.69
N PRO A 476 33.19 -26.96 -1.50
CA PRO A 476 34.09 -26.84 -2.65
C PRO A 476 33.72 -25.67 -3.57
N GLY A 477 34.70 -24.85 -3.94
CA GLY A 477 34.49 -23.63 -4.73
C GLY A 477 34.18 -22.38 -3.89
N TRP A 478 33.95 -22.52 -2.58
CA TRP A 478 33.61 -21.42 -1.67
C TRP A 478 34.62 -21.31 -0.53
N LYS A 479 35.11 -20.09 -0.27
CA LYS A 479 35.93 -19.76 0.90
C LYS A 479 35.07 -19.59 2.16
N SER A 480 33.92 -18.94 2.00
CA SER A 480 32.95 -18.78 3.08
C SER A 480 31.56 -18.46 2.54
N ILE A 481 30.55 -18.89 3.29
CA ILE A 481 29.16 -18.50 3.08
C ILE A 481 28.62 -18.03 4.42
N TRP A 482 27.94 -16.89 4.42
CA TRP A 482 27.33 -16.27 5.57
C TRP A 482 25.84 -16.08 5.32
N MET A 483 25.05 -16.26 6.38
CA MET A 483 23.61 -16.09 6.35
C MET A 483 23.17 -15.10 7.42
N THR A 484 22.19 -14.27 7.10
CA THR A 484 21.42 -13.48 8.06
C THR A 484 19.96 -13.37 7.61
N HIS A 485 19.11 -12.73 8.40
CA HIS A 485 17.71 -12.49 8.05
C HIS A 485 17.19 -11.21 8.68
N ASP A 486 16.09 -10.70 8.16
CA ASP A 486 15.27 -9.66 8.78
C ASP A 486 13.78 -9.95 8.56
N GLU A 487 12.94 -8.95 8.79
CA GLU A 487 11.49 -9.03 8.65
C GLU A 487 11.01 -9.25 7.21
N GLY A 488 11.85 -9.10 6.18
CA GLY A 488 11.48 -9.26 4.77
C GLY A 488 12.22 -10.40 4.05
N TYR A 489 13.46 -10.67 4.44
CA TYR A 489 14.37 -11.50 3.66
C TYR A 489 15.26 -12.42 4.48
N VAL A 490 15.70 -13.51 3.83
CA VAL A 490 16.94 -14.22 4.15
C VAL A 490 18.04 -13.66 3.27
N TYR A 491 19.18 -13.32 3.86
CA TYR A 491 20.35 -12.83 3.15
C TYR A 491 21.45 -13.88 3.12
N ILE A 492 22.15 -13.98 1.98
CA ILE A 492 23.32 -14.84 1.80
C ILE A 492 24.45 -14.00 1.22
N MET A 493 25.63 -14.07 1.82
CA MET A 493 26.88 -13.59 1.22
C MET A 493 27.85 -14.75 1.09
N GLY A 494 28.26 -15.01 -0.14
CA GLY A 494 29.23 -16.03 -0.48
C GLY A 494 30.51 -15.39 -1.02
N GLU A 495 31.65 -15.81 -0.47
CA GLU A 495 32.96 -15.54 -1.05
C GLU A 495 33.46 -16.81 -1.75
N LEU A 496 33.56 -16.77 -3.07
CA LEU A 496 34.05 -17.85 -3.92
C LEU A 496 35.59 -17.94 -3.90
N GLU A 497 36.11 -19.13 -4.18
CA GLU A 497 37.55 -19.34 -4.39
C GLU A 497 38.04 -18.62 -5.66
N GLN A 498 37.20 -18.54 -6.69
CA GLN A 498 37.47 -17.88 -7.97
C GLN A 498 36.40 -16.82 -8.27
N PRO A 499 36.72 -15.81 -9.11
CA PRO A 499 35.71 -14.83 -9.51
C PRO A 499 34.52 -15.48 -10.21
N PHE A 500 33.31 -15.10 -9.82
CA PHE A 500 32.09 -15.59 -10.47
C PHE A 500 31.88 -14.90 -11.81
N ASP A 501 31.76 -15.70 -12.87
CA ASP A 501 31.39 -15.26 -14.22
C ASP A 501 30.10 -15.97 -14.65
N PRO A 502 28.94 -15.27 -14.65
CA PRO A 502 27.65 -15.84 -15.07
C PRO A 502 27.63 -16.40 -16.50
N GLU A 503 28.55 -15.96 -17.36
CA GLU A 503 28.69 -16.48 -18.72
C GLU A 503 29.30 -17.88 -18.75
N ARG A 504 30.08 -18.25 -17.73
CA ARG A 504 30.82 -19.51 -17.65
C ARG A 504 30.25 -20.47 -16.62
N GLU A 505 29.63 -19.94 -15.59
CA GLU A 505 29.19 -20.70 -14.43
C GLU A 505 27.75 -20.35 -14.04
N GLN A 506 27.12 -21.26 -13.31
CA GLN A 506 25.86 -21.03 -12.60
C GLN A 506 26.05 -21.41 -11.15
N LEU A 507 25.51 -20.59 -10.25
CA LEU A 507 25.50 -20.87 -8.81
C LEU A 507 24.12 -21.35 -8.42
N TYR A 508 24.09 -22.34 -7.55
CA TYR A 508 22.87 -22.92 -7.04
C TYR A 508 22.90 -22.96 -5.52
N PHE A 509 21.76 -22.69 -4.91
CA PHE A 509 21.52 -22.90 -3.50
C PHE A 509 20.23 -23.70 -3.32
N GLY A 510 20.39 -24.97 -2.97
CA GLY A 510 19.30 -25.85 -2.57
C GLY A 510 18.89 -25.58 -1.13
N ILE A 511 17.58 -25.53 -0.88
CA ILE A 511 17.02 -25.13 0.41
C ILE A 511 16.05 -26.21 0.90
N ASP A 512 16.35 -26.75 2.08
CA ASP A 512 15.49 -27.64 2.86
C ASP A 512 14.96 -26.84 4.07
N THR A 513 13.64 -26.82 4.18
CA THR A 513 12.91 -26.15 5.26
C THR A 513 12.09 -27.12 6.10
N ILE A 514 11.62 -28.21 5.53
CA ILE A 514 10.86 -29.28 6.20
C ILE A 514 11.09 -30.61 5.49
N PRO A 515 10.94 -31.77 6.19
CA PRO A 515 11.07 -33.07 5.53
C PRO A 515 10.14 -33.21 4.33
N GLY A 516 10.69 -33.63 3.19
CA GLY A 516 10.00 -33.67 1.90
C GLY A 516 10.93 -33.29 0.76
N GLY A 517 10.38 -32.61 -0.24
CA GLY A 517 11.13 -31.98 -1.32
C GLY A 517 11.65 -32.97 -2.36
N ASN A 518 12.49 -32.47 -3.26
CA ASN A 518 13.15 -33.28 -4.27
C ASN A 518 14.52 -33.73 -3.79
N ARG A 519 14.74 -35.05 -3.75
CA ARG A 519 16.03 -35.69 -3.45
C ARG A 519 16.83 -36.02 -4.71
N HIS A 520 16.25 -35.84 -5.87
CA HIS A 520 16.91 -35.93 -7.15
C HIS A 520 16.29 -34.90 -8.10
N ALA A 521 17.04 -34.37 -9.05
CA ALA A 521 16.54 -33.45 -10.07
C ALA A 521 17.58 -33.33 -11.19
N LYS A 522 17.19 -32.78 -12.34
CA LYS A 522 18.14 -32.48 -13.42
C LYS A 522 19.22 -31.49 -12.95
N GLU A 523 18.85 -30.53 -12.09
CA GLU A 523 19.74 -29.51 -11.52
C GLU A 523 20.79 -30.10 -10.57
N LEU A 524 20.53 -31.29 -10.00
CA LEU A 524 21.43 -32.00 -9.10
C LEU A 524 22.44 -32.90 -9.84
N SER A 525 22.48 -32.86 -11.19
CA SER A 525 23.49 -33.53 -12.00
C SER A 525 23.70 -35.02 -11.66
N ALA A 526 22.59 -35.75 -11.52
CA ALA A 526 22.51 -37.17 -11.17
C ALA A 526 22.93 -37.55 -9.73
N VAL A 527 23.23 -36.58 -8.86
CA VAL A 527 23.43 -36.80 -7.43
C VAL A 527 22.07 -37.01 -6.76
N LYS A 528 21.99 -38.02 -5.88
CA LYS A 528 20.84 -38.23 -5.00
C LYS A 528 21.11 -37.59 -3.64
N LEU A 529 20.07 -37.16 -2.95
CA LEU A 529 20.13 -36.58 -1.62
C LEU A 529 19.47 -37.52 -0.60
N ASP A 530 19.92 -37.52 0.65
CA ASP A 530 19.26 -38.27 1.73
C ASP A 530 18.03 -37.56 2.31
N GLU A 531 17.92 -36.25 2.11
CA GLU A 531 16.79 -35.37 2.42
C GLU A 531 16.58 -34.42 1.24
N GLY A 532 15.33 -34.12 0.91
CA GLY A 532 15.00 -33.35 -0.29
C GLY A 532 15.09 -31.84 -0.09
N LEU A 533 14.97 -31.11 -1.20
CA LEU A 533 14.98 -29.66 -1.22
C LEU A 533 13.59 -29.16 -1.67
N GLU A 534 12.97 -28.27 -0.90
CA GLU A 534 11.71 -27.61 -1.27
C GLU A 534 11.91 -26.56 -2.35
N THR A 535 13.02 -25.83 -2.29
CA THR A 535 13.27 -24.70 -3.18
C THR A 535 14.71 -24.67 -3.67
N LEU A 536 14.90 -24.06 -4.84
CA LEU A 536 16.18 -23.95 -5.51
C LEU A 536 16.39 -22.51 -5.97
N VAL A 537 17.43 -21.86 -5.45
CA VAL A 537 17.90 -20.57 -5.95
C VAL A 537 18.92 -20.82 -7.04
N GLU A 538 18.70 -20.25 -8.21
CA GLU A 538 19.61 -20.29 -9.35
C GLU A 538 20.12 -18.88 -9.61
N LEU A 539 21.44 -18.71 -9.73
CA LEU A 539 22.06 -17.46 -10.18
C LEU A 539 22.86 -17.71 -11.45
N GLY A 540 22.56 -16.94 -12.49
CA GLY A 540 23.19 -17.06 -13.80
C GLY A 540 23.14 -15.74 -14.57
N LYS A 541 22.95 -15.85 -15.87
CA LYS A 541 22.81 -14.69 -16.76
C LYS A 541 21.51 -13.94 -16.45
N ASP A 542 21.40 -12.74 -17.02
CA ASP A 542 20.16 -11.98 -16.95
C ASP A 542 18.98 -12.82 -17.49
N GLY A 543 17.91 -12.89 -16.70
CA GLY A 543 16.72 -13.70 -17.00
C GLY A 543 16.83 -15.18 -16.62
N GLU A 544 17.99 -15.69 -16.22
CA GLU A 544 18.13 -17.06 -15.69
C GLU A 544 17.98 -17.12 -14.17
N SER A 545 18.39 -16.06 -13.46
CA SER A 545 18.40 -16.05 -12.00
C SER A 545 16.98 -16.07 -11.43
N GLN A 546 16.66 -17.06 -10.61
CA GLN A 546 15.32 -17.28 -10.08
C GLN A 546 15.29 -18.18 -8.84
N VAL A 547 14.17 -18.17 -8.12
CA VAL A 547 13.80 -19.21 -7.16
C VAL A 547 12.77 -20.14 -7.83
N LYS A 548 13.06 -21.44 -7.80
CA LYS A 548 12.12 -22.50 -8.18
C LYS A 548 11.64 -23.27 -6.96
N ILE A 549 10.49 -23.92 -7.08
CA ILE A 549 9.83 -24.66 -6.01
C ILE A 549 9.55 -26.10 -6.45
N ALA A 550 9.70 -27.07 -5.54
CA ALA A 550 9.36 -28.46 -5.82
C ALA A 550 7.87 -28.56 -6.22
N SER A 551 7.59 -29.24 -7.32
CA SER A 551 6.27 -29.23 -7.98
C SER A 551 5.12 -29.72 -7.08
N ASN A 552 5.38 -30.71 -6.21
CA ASN A 552 4.40 -31.22 -5.25
C ASN A 552 4.24 -30.31 -4.01
N TYR A 553 5.21 -29.42 -3.76
CA TYR A 553 5.18 -28.44 -2.69
C TYR A 553 4.49 -27.14 -3.11
N ASP A 554 4.58 -26.75 -4.38
CA ASP A 554 4.11 -25.47 -4.94
C ASP A 554 2.69 -25.07 -4.52
N PHE A 555 2.59 -23.94 -3.82
CA PHE A 555 1.34 -23.45 -3.21
C PHE A 555 0.39 -22.94 -4.29
N HIS A 556 0.93 -22.38 -5.37
CA HIS A 556 0.15 -21.89 -6.49
C HIS A 556 -0.59 -23.04 -7.18
N THR A 557 0.13 -24.09 -7.58
CA THR A 557 -0.47 -25.28 -8.21
C THR A 557 -1.41 -26.02 -7.26
N ARG A 558 -1.08 -26.11 -5.97
CA ARG A 558 -1.96 -26.76 -4.97
C ARG A 558 -3.27 -25.98 -4.76
N LEU A 559 -3.21 -24.65 -4.66
CA LEU A 559 -4.42 -23.84 -4.48
C LEU A 559 -5.24 -23.79 -5.76
N TYR A 560 -4.68 -23.27 -6.85
CA TYR A 560 -5.43 -22.96 -8.05
C TYR A 560 -5.69 -24.21 -8.92
N GLY A 561 -4.77 -25.18 -8.93
CA GLY A 561 -4.94 -26.42 -9.67
C GLY A 561 -5.73 -27.48 -8.90
N LYS A 562 -5.28 -27.86 -7.70
CA LYS A 562 -5.88 -28.98 -6.96
C LYS A 562 -7.14 -28.57 -6.18
N GLN A 563 -7.14 -27.43 -5.48
CA GLN A 563 -8.30 -27.01 -4.68
C GLN A 563 -9.37 -26.32 -5.52
N TYR A 564 -8.99 -25.42 -6.42
CA TYR A 564 -9.95 -24.66 -7.25
C TYR A 564 -10.24 -25.29 -8.62
N GLY A 565 -9.36 -26.15 -9.14
CA GLY A 565 -9.57 -26.82 -10.43
C GLY A 565 -9.34 -25.93 -11.66
N MET A 566 -8.70 -24.77 -11.50
CA MET A 566 -8.49 -23.76 -12.54
C MET A 566 -7.23 -23.99 -13.39
N LEU A 567 -6.36 -24.89 -12.94
CA LEU A 567 -5.13 -25.26 -13.63
C LEU A 567 -5.08 -26.75 -13.89
N LYS A 568 -4.53 -27.13 -15.05
CA LYS A 568 -4.25 -28.52 -15.34
C LYS A 568 -3.08 -29.01 -14.49
N VAL A 569 -3.37 -29.90 -13.56
CA VAL A 569 -2.36 -30.57 -12.73
C VAL A 569 -2.00 -31.92 -13.34
N LYS A 570 -0.70 -32.20 -13.51
CA LYS A 570 -0.23 -33.52 -13.92
C LYS A 570 0.03 -34.39 -12.69
N PRO A 571 -0.53 -35.61 -12.60
CA PRO A 571 -0.33 -36.48 -11.44
C PRO A 571 1.14 -36.81 -11.14
N GLU A 572 1.99 -36.88 -12.16
CA GLU A 572 3.44 -37.09 -12.02
C GLU A 572 4.16 -35.94 -11.32
N ASP A 573 3.74 -34.69 -11.57
CA ASP A 573 4.33 -33.49 -10.96
C ASP A 573 3.94 -33.41 -9.46
N MET A 574 2.86 -34.07 -9.04
CA MET A 574 2.41 -34.08 -7.65
C MET A 574 2.96 -35.23 -6.80
N LYS A 575 3.81 -36.09 -7.36
CA LYS A 575 4.42 -37.19 -6.61
C LYS A 575 5.45 -36.66 -5.62
N ASP A 576 5.55 -37.31 -4.47
CA ASP A 576 6.67 -37.12 -3.57
C ASP A 576 7.99 -37.42 -4.31
N ASP A 577 8.99 -36.54 -4.14
CA ASP A 577 10.28 -36.64 -4.81
C ASP A 577 10.11 -36.82 -6.34
N SER A 578 9.29 -35.96 -6.97
CA SER A 578 9.04 -35.97 -8.42
C SER A 578 10.31 -35.68 -9.24
N GLY A 579 11.25 -34.97 -8.62
CA GLY A 579 12.46 -34.43 -9.20
C GLY A 579 12.25 -33.23 -10.12
N ILE A 580 11.10 -32.57 -9.98
CA ILE A 580 10.69 -31.42 -10.78
C ILE A 580 10.66 -30.16 -9.91
N PHE A 581 11.39 -29.14 -10.34
CA PHE A 581 11.32 -27.79 -9.80
C PHE A 581 10.61 -26.88 -10.80
N ASP A 582 9.47 -26.34 -10.38
CA ASP A 582 8.66 -25.41 -11.17
C ASP A 582 9.04 -23.94 -10.88
N PRO A 583 8.88 -23.04 -11.86
CA PRO A 583 8.97 -21.61 -11.60
C PRO A 583 7.92 -21.17 -10.57
N TRP A 584 8.32 -20.31 -9.64
CA TRP A 584 7.37 -19.63 -8.75
C TRP A 584 6.41 -18.74 -9.53
N LYS A 585 5.11 -18.78 -9.19
CA LYS A 585 4.05 -18.02 -9.88
C LYS A 585 3.08 -17.35 -8.92
N LEU A 586 2.47 -16.26 -9.37
CA LEU A 586 1.32 -15.62 -8.74
C LEU A 586 0.14 -15.57 -9.72
N ALA A 587 -1.05 -15.87 -9.21
CA ALA A 587 -2.28 -15.62 -9.95
C ALA A 587 -2.50 -14.11 -10.07
N VAL A 588 -2.92 -13.64 -11.25
CA VAL A 588 -3.25 -12.22 -11.53
C VAL A 588 -4.67 -12.06 -12.07
N GLY A 589 -5.37 -13.17 -12.32
CA GLY A 589 -6.79 -13.22 -12.65
C GLY A 589 -7.32 -14.63 -12.44
N LEU A 590 -8.46 -14.76 -11.77
CA LEU A 590 -9.11 -16.06 -11.58
C LEU A 590 -9.89 -16.46 -12.83
N GLU A 591 -10.06 -17.77 -13.04
CA GLU A 591 -11.00 -18.25 -14.06
C GLU A 591 -12.42 -17.85 -13.67
N GLN A 592 -13.14 -17.25 -14.60
CA GLN A 592 -14.53 -16.82 -14.44
C GLN A 592 -15.39 -17.50 -15.51
N SER A 593 -16.56 -17.99 -15.09
CA SER A 593 -17.55 -18.61 -15.98
C SER A 593 -18.96 -18.19 -15.60
N PRO A 594 -19.92 -18.15 -16.55
CA PRO A 594 -21.32 -17.94 -16.21
C PRO A 594 -21.81 -18.98 -15.19
N PRO A 595 -22.73 -18.62 -14.27
CA PRO A 595 -23.59 -17.43 -14.30
C PRO A 595 -23.01 -16.19 -13.60
N ASP A 596 -21.86 -16.28 -12.92
CA ASP A 596 -21.31 -15.15 -12.14
C ASP A 596 -20.57 -14.11 -13.01
N SER A 597 -20.31 -14.46 -14.27
CA SER A 597 -19.69 -13.58 -15.29
C SER A 597 -20.53 -13.51 -16.56
N THR A 598 -20.34 -12.43 -17.32
CA THR A 598 -21.01 -12.19 -18.61
C THR A 598 -20.50 -13.12 -19.72
N LYS A 599 -19.27 -13.63 -19.59
CA LYS A 599 -18.61 -14.55 -20.52
C LYS A 599 -17.50 -15.32 -19.80
N TYR A 600 -17.02 -16.39 -20.44
CA TYR A 600 -15.83 -17.09 -19.99
C TYR A 600 -14.59 -16.18 -20.04
N ASN A 601 -13.81 -16.15 -18.96
CA ASN A 601 -12.51 -15.48 -18.87
C ASN A 601 -11.52 -16.44 -18.20
N PRO A 602 -10.38 -16.77 -18.84
CA PRO A 602 -9.48 -17.79 -18.33
C PRO A 602 -8.67 -17.32 -17.13
N PHE A 603 -8.19 -18.28 -16.33
CA PHE A 603 -7.18 -18.04 -15.30
C PHE A 603 -5.90 -17.44 -15.91
N GLN A 604 -5.28 -16.52 -15.18
CA GLN A 604 -4.01 -15.87 -15.55
C GLN A 604 -3.03 -15.91 -14.39
N ASP A 605 -1.77 -16.26 -14.70
CA ASP A 605 -0.66 -16.21 -13.76
C ASP A 605 0.59 -15.58 -14.39
N VAL A 606 1.49 -15.10 -13.53
CA VAL A 606 2.78 -14.53 -13.92
C VAL A 606 3.92 -15.16 -13.10
N PRO A 607 5.14 -15.25 -13.65
CA PRO A 607 6.31 -15.62 -12.86
C PRO A 607 6.56 -14.65 -11.70
N ALA A 608 6.88 -15.19 -10.53
CA ALA A 608 7.16 -14.42 -9.30
C ALA A 608 8.51 -14.77 -8.66
N GLY A 609 9.21 -15.79 -9.18
CA GLY A 609 10.50 -16.24 -8.65
C GLY A 609 11.73 -15.55 -9.24
N LEU A 610 11.60 -14.68 -10.24
CA LEU A 610 12.76 -14.08 -10.92
C LEU A 610 13.55 -13.17 -9.98
N LEU A 611 14.88 -13.34 -9.96
CA LEU A 611 15.79 -12.58 -9.12
C LEU A 611 16.57 -11.57 -9.96
N LYS A 612 16.16 -10.30 -9.86
CA LYS A 612 16.79 -9.22 -10.61
C LYS A 612 18.20 -8.93 -10.08
N ARG A 613 19.18 -8.90 -10.99
CA ARG A 613 20.53 -8.43 -10.68
C ARG A 613 20.54 -6.90 -10.64
N GLY A 614 21.22 -6.30 -9.68
CA GLY A 614 21.31 -4.85 -9.56
C GLY A 614 21.91 -4.42 -8.23
N SER A 615 21.63 -3.19 -7.80
CA SER A 615 22.00 -2.73 -6.46
C SER A 615 20.83 -2.20 -5.65
N THR A 616 20.83 -2.46 -4.35
CA THR A 616 19.85 -1.85 -3.42
C THR A 616 20.34 -0.52 -2.84
N ASP A 617 21.57 -0.07 -3.15
CA ASP A 617 22.07 1.22 -2.73
C ASP A 617 21.43 2.36 -3.54
N PRO A 618 20.62 3.26 -2.94
CA PRO A 618 20.00 4.37 -3.66
C PRO A 618 20.99 5.34 -4.31
N ALA A 619 22.27 5.31 -3.92
CA ALA A 619 23.34 6.11 -4.54
C ALA A 619 23.99 5.42 -5.76
N SER A 620 23.73 4.13 -5.99
CA SER A 620 24.29 3.37 -7.10
C SER A 620 23.63 3.75 -8.44
N PRO A 621 24.40 3.82 -9.55
CA PRO A 621 23.81 3.94 -10.89
C PRO A 621 22.99 2.69 -11.28
N ASP A 622 23.30 1.54 -10.68
CA ASP A 622 22.57 0.27 -10.90
C ASP A 622 21.44 0.08 -9.89
N PHE A 623 21.02 1.15 -9.20
CA PHE A 623 19.96 1.07 -8.20
C PHE A 623 18.68 0.50 -8.80
N ASN A 624 18.18 -0.55 -8.18
CA ASN A 624 16.86 -1.06 -8.40
C ASN A 624 16.30 -1.56 -7.06
N SER A 625 15.18 -1.00 -6.62
CA SER A 625 14.56 -1.42 -5.35
C SER A 625 14.10 -2.88 -5.35
N LEU A 626 13.97 -3.51 -6.53
CA LEU A 626 13.67 -4.93 -6.72
C LEU A 626 14.93 -5.79 -6.96
N ALA A 627 16.14 -5.24 -6.85
CA ALA A 627 17.37 -6.02 -6.93
C ALA A 627 17.40 -7.07 -5.81
N MET A 628 17.70 -8.32 -6.16
CA MET A 628 17.75 -9.44 -5.23
C MET A 628 19.14 -10.05 -5.11
N TRP A 629 20.03 -9.80 -6.08
CA TRP A 629 21.40 -10.28 -6.00
C TRP A 629 22.38 -9.40 -6.77
N GLN A 630 23.65 -9.50 -6.39
CA GLN A 630 24.77 -8.91 -7.11
C GLN A 630 26.02 -9.77 -6.94
N ALA A 631 26.93 -9.70 -7.92
CA ALA A 631 28.22 -10.34 -7.87
C ALA A 631 29.33 -9.41 -8.36
N LYS A 632 30.42 -9.34 -7.60
CA LYS A 632 31.61 -8.56 -7.95
C LYS A 632 32.87 -9.33 -7.57
N GLY A 633 33.63 -9.72 -8.59
CA GLY A 633 34.79 -10.59 -8.40
C GLY A 633 34.37 -11.91 -7.75
N ASN A 634 34.90 -12.17 -6.56
CA ASN A 634 34.63 -13.40 -5.81
C ASN A 634 33.43 -13.30 -4.86
N VAL A 635 32.80 -12.13 -4.72
CA VAL A 635 31.73 -11.93 -3.75
C VAL A 635 30.39 -11.96 -4.47
N VAL A 636 29.46 -12.73 -3.91
CA VAL A 636 28.06 -12.79 -4.33
C VAL A 636 27.19 -12.49 -3.12
N GLU A 637 26.25 -11.58 -3.29
CA GLU A 637 25.26 -11.22 -2.28
C GLU A 637 23.87 -11.46 -2.81
N ILE A 638 22.99 -11.94 -1.94
CA ILE A 638 21.60 -12.30 -2.26
C ILE A 638 20.73 -11.89 -1.09
N ARG A 639 19.55 -11.34 -1.38
CA ARG A 639 18.41 -11.29 -0.46
C ARG A 639 17.24 -12.03 -1.08
N ILE A 640 16.60 -12.91 -0.32
CA ILE A 640 15.55 -13.80 -0.81
C ILE A 640 14.29 -13.57 0.02
N PRO A 641 13.17 -13.18 -0.61
CA PRO A 641 11.88 -13.07 0.07
C PRO A 641 11.50 -14.36 0.77
N TRP A 642 11.06 -14.27 2.03
CA TRP A 642 10.67 -15.43 2.85
C TRP A 642 9.65 -16.35 2.15
N MET A 643 8.64 -15.78 1.50
CA MET A 643 7.59 -16.55 0.83
C MET A 643 8.12 -17.42 -0.31
N LEU A 644 9.15 -16.97 -1.04
CA LEU A 644 9.76 -17.77 -2.12
C LEU A 644 10.47 -19.02 -1.58
N LEU A 645 10.83 -19.04 -0.30
CA LEU A 645 11.42 -20.17 0.41
C LEU A 645 10.38 -21.05 1.12
N GLY A 646 9.09 -20.75 0.90
CA GLY A 646 7.98 -21.51 1.45
C GLY A 646 7.47 -21.04 2.82
N PHE A 647 7.98 -19.92 3.34
CA PHE A 647 7.53 -19.38 4.62
C PHE A 647 6.17 -18.72 4.50
N THR A 648 5.30 -19.02 5.47
CA THR A 648 3.97 -18.43 5.62
C THR A 648 3.92 -17.40 6.75
N ASP A 649 4.84 -17.54 7.70
CA ASP A 649 5.14 -16.55 8.73
C ASP A 649 6.55 -16.82 9.31
N PRO A 650 7.58 -16.08 8.88
CA PRO A 650 8.94 -16.27 9.39
C PRO A 650 9.08 -15.86 10.86
N SER A 651 8.18 -15.01 11.38
CA SER A 651 8.21 -14.52 12.76
C SER A 651 7.87 -15.58 13.80
N SER A 652 7.13 -16.63 13.40
CA SER A 652 6.79 -17.78 14.24
C SER A 652 7.28 -19.11 13.66
N LEU A 653 8.30 -19.07 12.79
CA LEU A 653 8.94 -20.23 12.17
C LEU A 653 7.95 -21.10 11.39
N GLN A 654 6.98 -20.50 10.69
CA GLN A 654 5.97 -21.23 9.94
C GLN A 654 6.32 -21.28 8.45
N VAL A 655 6.27 -22.50 7.92
CA VAL A 655 6.34 -22.78 6.47
C VAL A 655 5.11 -23.55 6.04
N MET A 656 4.83 -23.56 4.75
CA MET A 656 3.70 -24.33 4.22
C MET A 656 3.90 -25.81 4.52
N SER A 657 2.83 -26.51 4.90
CA SER A 657 2.85 -27.97 5.03
C SER A 657 2.54 -28.63 3.69
N TYR A 658 3.10 -29.82 3.45
CA TYR A 658 2.61 -30.72 2.39
C TYR A 658 1.17 -31.20 2.63
N GLY A 659 0.72 -31.18 3.88
CA GLY A 659 -0.64 -31.55 4.27
C GLY A 659 -1.67 -30.44 4.02
N GLU A 660 -2.93 -30.82 4.17
CA GLU A 660 -4.10 -29.93 4.11
C GLU A 660 -5.06 -30.31 5.24
N LYS A 661 -5.85 -29.34 5.71
CA LYS A 661 -6.91 -29.58 6.70
C LYS A 661 -8.21 -28.96 6.20
N GLU A 662 -9.28 -29.75 6.16
CA GLU A 662 -10.61 -29.27 5.74
C GLU A 662 -10.59 -28.57 4.36
N GLY A 663 -9.78 -29.10 3.43
CA GLY A 663 -9.63 -28.54 2.08
C GLY A 663 -8.88 -27.22 2.02
N LYS A 664 -8.16 -26.83 3.09
CA LYS A 664 -7.34 -25.62 3.15
C LYS A 664 -5.86 -25.97 3.32
N LEU A 665 -5.02 -25.14 2.71
CA LEU A 665 -3.59 -25.12 2.99
C LEU A 665 -3.35 -24.80 4.47
N ILE A 666 -2.34 -25.44 5.06
CA ILE A 666 -1.96 -25.23 6.47
C ILE A 666 -0.46 -25.06 6.58
N ALA A 667 -0.03 -24.34 7.61
CA ALA A 667 1.39 -24.19 7.95
C ALA A 667 1.84 -25.25 8.97
N THR A 668 3.15 -25.45 9.04
CA THR A 668 3.83 -26.24 10.06
C THR A 668 5.10 -25.52 10.53
N THR A 669 5.52 -25.79 11.76
CA THR A 669 6.75 -25.23 12.31
C THR A 669 7.97 -25.88 11.66
N THR A 670 8.87 -25.06 11.10
CA THR A 670 10.19 -25.50 10.64
C THR A 670 11.21 -25.55 11.78
N LYS A 671 12.24 -26.38 11.63
CA LYS A 671 13.43 -26.34 12.51
C LYS A 671 14.44 -25.25 12.10
N GLY A 672 14.27 -24.64 10.93
CA GLY A 672 15.20 -23.69 10.32
C GLY A 672 15.48 -24.02 8.86
N ILE A 673 16.55 -23.46 8.31
CA ILE A 673 16.94 -23.65 6.91
C ILE A 673 18.24 -24.46 6.83
N ARG A 674 18.27 -25.53 6.03
CA ARG A 674 19.53 -26.12 5.53
C ARG A 674 19.82 -25.58 4.14
N LEU A 675 21.07 -25.17 3.92
CA LEU A 675 21.53 -24.59 2.67
C LEU A 675 22.59 -25.50 2.01
N LEU A 676 22.31 -25.96 0.80
CA LEU A 676 23.23 -26.74 -0.04
C LEU A 676 23.72 -25.89 -1.22
N PRO A 677 24.95 -25.34 -1.17
CA PRO A 677 25.52 -24.58 -2.28
C PRO A 677 26.27 -25.48 -3.29
N TRP A 678 26.13 -25.23 -4.59
CA TRP A 678 26.99 -25.84 -5.61
C TRP A 678 27.18 -24.93 -6.84
N ILE A 679 28.19 -25.26 -7.65
CA ILE A 679 28.58 -24.51 -8.84
C ILE A 679 28.55 -25.43 -10.04
N VAL A 680 27.94 -24.99 -11.13
CA VAL A 680 27.92 -25.70 -12.41
C VAL A 680 28.73 -24.93 -13.45
N GLN A 681 29.76 -25.58 -14.01
CA GLN A 681 30.58 -25.02 -15.08
C GLN A 681 30.00 -25.36 -16.45
N ARG A 682 29.46 -24.35 -17.15
CA ARG A 682 28.71 -24.54 -18.41
C ARG A 682 29.51 -25.22 -19.51
N SER A 683 30.79 -24.85 -19.66
CA SER A 683 31.64 -25.34 -20.76
C SER A 683 32.14 -26.78 -20.58
N LYS A 684 32.19 -27.27 -19.34
CA LYS A 684 32.76 -28.58 -18.99
C LYS A 684 31.72 -29.57 -18.45
N GLY A 685 30.51 -29.10 -18.12
CA GLY A 685 29.51 -29.89 -17.40
C GLY A 685 29.99 -30.34 -16.00
N ASN A 686 31.07 -29.74 -15.49
CA ASN A 686 31.64 -30.09 -14.20
C ASN A 686 30.84 -29.42 -13.08
N VAL A 687 30.64 -30.15 -11.99
CA VAL A 687 29.85 -29.70 -10.85
C VAL A 687 30.74 -29.71 -9.62
N LEU A 688 30.78 -28.61 -8.89
CA LEU A 688 31.54 -28.48 -7.64
C LEU A 688 30.56 -28.37 -6.47
N GLY A 689 30.79 -29.15 -5.42
CA GLY A 689 30.04 -29.07 -4.17
C GLY A 689 28.95 -30.14 -3.99
N LEU A 690 28.64 -30.92 -5.02
CA LEU A 690 27.74 -32.09 -4.93
C LEU A 690 28.47 -33.44 -4.90
N ASP A 691 29.81 -33.45 -4.90
CA ASP A 691 30.59 -34.67 -4.91
C ASP A 691 30.39 -35.48 -3.62
N ASN A 692 29.97 -36.74 -3.74
CA ASN A 692 30.06 -37.71 -2.65
C ASN A 692 30.48 -39.10 -3.18
N ALA A 693 31.40 -39.75 -2.45
CA ALA A 693 31.95 -41.06 -2.78
C ALA A 693 30.88 -42.17 -2.84
N ASP A 694 29.81 -42.04 -2.05
CA ASP A 694 28.72 -43.02 -1.95
C ASP A 694 27.54 -42.72 -2.90
N GLY A 695 27.61 -41.64 -3.71
CA GLY A 695 26.57 -41.24 -4.65
C GLY A 695 25.28 -40.65 -4.04
N ILE A 696 25.21 -40.53 -2.70
CA ILE A 696 24.09 -39.90 -1.96
C ILE A 696 24.63 -38.76 -1.09
N TYR A 697 24.29 -37.51 -1.37
CA TYR A 697 24.73 -36.37 -0.58
C TYR A 697 23.93 -36.25 0.74
N PRO A 698 24.60 -36.07 1.90
CA PRO A 698 23.94 -36.09 3.21
C PRO A 698 23.38 -34.72 3.63
N VAL A 699 22.36 -34.22 2.94
CA VAL A 699 21.65 -32.96 3.28
C VAL A 699 21.16 -32.97 4.72
N SER A 700 20.69 -34.11 5.21
CA SER A 700 20.19 -34.26 6.59
C SER A 700 21.22 -33.90 7.68
N LYS A 701 22.52 -33.96 7.33
CA LYS A 701 23.65 -33.66 8.21
C LYS A 701 24.18 -32.23 8.08
N LEU A 702 23.67 -31.44 7.13
CA LEU A 702 24.05 -30.04 7.01
C LEU A 702 23.61 -29.26 8.26
N PRO A 703 24.41 -28.25 8.68
CA PRO A 703 24.01 -27.37 9.77
C PRO A 703 22.72 -26.64 9.43
N ILE A 704 21.90 -26.41 10.45
CA ILE A 704 20.63 -25.69 10.31
C ILE A 704 20.86 -24.23 10.70
N TYR A 705 20.48 -23.31 9.82
CA TYR A 705 20.34 -21.90 10.12
C TYR A 705 19.04 -21.68 10.89
N THR A 706 19.12 -21.10 12.09
CA THR A 706 17.96 -20.88 12.98
C THR A 706 17.95 -19.46 13.52
N TRP A 707 16.78 -18.98 13.92
CA TRP A 707 16.60 -17.66 14.49
C TRP A 707 15.51 -17.67 15.58
N PRO A 708 15.55 -16.71 16.53
CA PRO A 708 14.49 -16.56 17.52
C PRO A 708 13.20 -16.05 16.86
N THR A 709 12.06 -16.49 17.38
CA THR A 709 10.76 -15.92 17.00
C THR A 709 10.66 -14.46 17.44
N TRP A 710 9.82 -13.67 16.77
CA TRP A 710 9.58 -12.27 17.12
C TRP A 710 8.10 -11.90 17.15
N ASN A 711 7.76 -10.93 18.00
CA ASN A 711 6.43 -10.30 18.08
C ASN A 711 6.55 -8.76 18.04
N LYS A 712 7.75 -8.27 17.73
CA LYS A 712 8.08 -6.86 17.55
C LYS A 712 9.04 -6.80 16.38
N VAL A 713 8.77 -5.88 15.47
CA VAL A 713 9.59 -5.67 14.29
C VAL A 713 10.58 -4.54 14.53
N GLN A 714 11.69 -4.59 13.83
CA GLN A 714 12.57 -3.47 13.59
C GLN A 714 12.41 -3.04 12.13
N TYR A 715 12.44 -1.74 11.88
CA TYR A 715 12.29 -1.20 10.53
C TYR A 715 12.99 0.15 10.44
N THR A 716 13.26 0.59 9.22
CA THR A 716 13.81 1.91 8.94
C THR A 716 12.99 2.62 7.86
N GLN A 717 13.01 3.95 7.87
CA GLN A 717 12.28 4.77 6.92
C GLN A 717 13.21 5.52 5.99
N ARG A 718 12.88 5.54 4.69
CA ARG A 718 13.45 6.49 3.73
C ARG A 718 12.42 6.95 2.71
N LEU A 719 12.64 8.12 2.12
CA LEU A 719 11.90 8.51 0.92
C LEU A 719 12.30 7.59 -0.23
N LYS A 720 11.32 7.15 -1.02
CA LYS A 720 11.55 6.36 -2.24
C LYS A 720 11.99 7.24 -3.40
N LYS A 721 12.56 6.65 -4.45
CA LYS A 721 12.81 7.37 -5.71
C LYS A 721 11.53 7.94 -6.34
N SER A 722 10.37 7.35 -6.05
CA SER A 722 9.07 7.88 -6.48
C SER A 722 8.74 9.24 -5.85
N TYR A 723 9.27 9.57 -4.68
CA TYR A 723 9.02 10.85 -4.01
C TYR A 723 9.50 12.04 -4.87
N ASP A 724 10.72 12.01 -5.37
CA ASP A 724 11.28 13.12 -6.17
C ASP A 724 10.55 13.26 -7.52
N LEU A 725 10.17 12.14 -8.13
CA LEU A 725 9.40 12.15 -9.38
C LEU A 725 7.99 12.73 -9.18
N MET A 726 7.33 12.39 -8.07
CA MET A 726 6.05 12.97 -7.69
C MET A 726 6.19 14.44 -7.31
N LYS A 727 7.28 14.84 -6.68
CA LYS A 727 7.58 16.25 -6.40
C LYS A 727 7.65 17.08 -7.67
N ASP A 728 8.39 16.59 -8.67
CA ASP A 728 8.47 17.23 -9.98
C ASP A 728 7.11 17.28 -10.66
N ALA A 729 6.29 16.23 -10.53
CA ALA A 729 4.93 16.20 -11.08
C ALA A 729 4.01 17.23 -10.42
N PHE A 730 4.04 17.35 -9.08
CA PHE A 730 3.25 18.33 -8.32
C PHE A 730 3.64 19.77 -8.65
N GLN A 731 4.93 20.03 -8.87
CA GLN A 731 5.41 21.35 -9.29
C GLN A 731 4.99 21.72 -10.72
N LYS A 732 4.94 20.74 -11.65
CA LYS A 732 4.50 20.98 -13.02
C LYS A 732 3.04 21.41 -13.10
N ILE A 733 2.19 20.90 -12.20
CA ILE A 733 0.77 21.29 -12.13
C ILE A 733 0.60 22.76 -11.72
N ASP A 734 1.47 23.29 -10.85
CA ASP A 734 1.44 24.71 -10.47
C ASP A 734 1.69 25.66 -11.65
N GLY A 735 2.36 25.16 -12.70
CA GLY A 735 2.58 25.88 -13.96
C GLY A 735 1.40 25.84 -14.94
N ILE A 736 0.40 24.98 -14.71
CA ILE A 736 -0.82 24.91 -15.51
C ILE A 736 -1.76 26.00 -14.99
N SER A 737 -1.68 27.20 -15.57
CA SER A 737 -2.76 28.17 -15.40
C SER A 737 -4.06 27.51 -15.84
N PRO A 738 -5.17 27.59 -15.05
CA PRO A 738 -6.48 27.18 -15.53
C PRO A 738 -6.82 28.11 -16.70
N GLY A 739 -6.56 27.64 -17.91
CA GLY A 739 -6.34 28.49 -19.07
C GLY A 739 -7.03 27.94 -20.30
N ARG A 740 -8.27 28.41 -20.47
CA ARG A 740 -9.15 28.46 -21.66
C ARG A 740 -10.06 27.27 -21.92
#